data_AF-A0A2V8EYA8-F1
#
_entry.id   AF-A0A2V8EYA8-F1
#
_cell.length_a   1.000
_cell.length_b   1.000
_cell.length_c   1.000
_cell.angle_alpha   90.00
_cell.angle_beta   90.00
_cell.angle_gamma   90.00
#
_symmetry.space_group_name_H-M   'P 1'
#
loop_
_entity.id
_entity.type
_entity.pdbx_description
1 polymer ?
#
loop_
_entity_poly.entity_id
_entity_poly.type
_entity_poly.pdbx_seq_one_letter_code
_entity_poly.pdbx_strand_id
1 'polypeptide(L)'
;MGARPAIERPMVVVSSTLVERLDHDEVTAILAHELAHIEYFNPRRLRKMSRLSCALVAAGALLSPVVQLTVPHALTAMLVLWPVVLFAVMALRAKDRQKHETASDLRALALAGDPEALIRALTKLHAFARLPRRWDTEFERHATHPSLARRIQAIHAAAGTAPASLGEAATFAGGDGSSWVTFHDDRLVWNEGPSASHTIDYGHVTMLRVDARRSSSPRLVAADRANRRWELVLRSSDVARAQATLDIVDTRLAAADAPPVVSLALSRALSLMTLVAALTIAQFPVALLGWIAVLLPAPSVTAAAGAASVGAAALIWRDHSVWMKDTQPWIALALMICGLGLIAVSVSNRRERAPRPALVSAFAGLLAVGATVAWGAMAFAGIDAIDLHYAALEWPSAAVLSLALAGSLALARWPPLRYASVPLATAGFVAVAIGSTSFLDRFAADPLLPPAASVTVTTLAVDARTEFAVPFEVRALRLSPDGVFVALGSENKDDETTIHAGRAGGPLTDFTADDAVFVDEGRLLLLERQRGATVLRVVDLRRENREVWSLRSPLSAVRLLFHRASNEWRLLGWNDGDIVSTAGTVDDHRVREERWKAPLDDIDDLDALSISRREVLVLETRRRSPLAGNGRFRQWLALVQPRLRAESRFWAVSKHSSLMFLNSRLDVRCRGARAGEEGTTCSAFDGTRTGFFAVDPVMRRSTVLASVAGHFYLRSDAGQGWVLGRWDDRLVLLRTARRQAIRVDETDGTRVDQLAIADKTLGAASWNGHESTIRLYSIE
;
A
#
# COMPACT_ATOMS: atom_id res chain seq x y z
N MET A 1 -16.28 33.37 32.63
CA MET A 1 -17.54 32.65 32.86
C MET A 1 -17.59 31.50 31.87
N GLY A 2 -18.39 30.47 32.11
CA GLY A 2 -18.61 29.43 31.11
C GLY A 2 -19.86 28.64 31.40
N ALA A 3 -20.72 28.52 30.39
CA ALA A 3 -21.84 27.62 30.39
C ALA A 3 -21.35 26.18 30.44
N ARG A 4 -21.91 25.40 31.35
CA ARG A 4 -21.86 23.94 31.33
C ARG A 4 -23.26 23.43 31.00
N PRO A 5 -23.58 23.26 29.71
CA PRO A 5 -24.78 22.56 29.30
C PRO A 5 -24.74 21.13 29.85
N ALA A 6 -25.77 20.73 30.57
CA ALA A 6 -25.90 19.40 31.12
C ALA A 6 -27.33 18.89 30.97
N ILE A 7 -27.49 17.56 30.95
CA ILE A 7 -28.79 16.92 30.71
C ILE A 7 -29.74 17.10 31.90
N GLU A 8 -29.20 17.14 33.12
CA GLU A 8 -30.01 17.21 34.35
C GLU A 8 -29.95 18.59 35.01
N ARG A 9 -28.74 19.13 35.20
CA ARG A 9 -28.54 20.42 35.88
C ARG A 9 -27.59 21.30 35.05
N PRO A 10 -28.11 22.07 34.08
CA PRO A 10 -27.30 23.07 33.40
C PRO A 10 -26.82 24.08 34.43
N MET A 11 -25.55 24.45 34.35
CA MET A 11 -24.93 25.39 35.28
C MET A 11 -24.18 26.45 34.49
N VAL A 12 -24.22 27.68 34.97
CA VAL A 12 -23.27 28.71 34.56
C VAL A 12 -22.21 28.81 35.63
N VAL A 13 -20.95 28.60 35.25
CA VAL A 13 -19.82 28.72 36.17
C VAL A 13 -19.24 30.12 36.05
N VAL A 14 -19.25 30.83 37.17
CA VAL A 14 -18.68 32.17 37.28
C VAL A 14 -17.43 32.09 38.15
N SER A 15 -16.29 32.55 37.64
CA SER A 15 -15.09 32.65 38.46
C SER A 15 -15.17 33.92 39.32
N SER A 16 -14.70 33.84 40.57
CA SER A 16 -14.62 34.99 41.48
C SER A 16 -13.89 36.17 40.85
N THR A 17 -12.79 35.89 40.14
CA THR A 17 -12.00 36.87 39.39
C THR A 17 -12.79 37.63 38.32
N LEU A 18 -13.86 37.06 37.79
CA LEU A 18 -14.72 37.74 36.82
C LEU A 18 -15.73 38.66 37.52
N VAL A 19 -16.31 38.21 38.63
CA VAL A 19 -17.28 38.99 39.41
C VAL A 19 -16.60 40.21 40.03
N GLU A 20 -15.36 40.08 40.48
CA GLU A 20 -14.59 41.18 41.07
C GLU A 20 -14.16 42.25 40.06
N ARG A 21 -14.16 41.93 38.76
CA ARG A 21 -13.59 42.80 37.70
C ARG A 21 -14.60 43.31 36.68
N LEU A 22 -15.82 42.77 36.70
CA LEU A 22 -16.91 43.20 35.83
C LEU A 22 -17.97 43.94 36.66
N ASP A 23 -18.56 44.95 36.05
CA ASP A 23 -19.67 45.70 36.62
C ASP A 23 -20.97 44.86 36.59
N HIS A 24 -21.99 45.25 37.36
CA HIS A 24 -23.19 44.41 37.53
C HIS A 24 -23.94 44.13 36.22
N ASP A 25 -24.04 45.14 35.36
CA ASP A 25 -24.59 45.07 34.00
C ASP A 25 -23.74 44.18 33.08
N GLU A 26 -22.42 44.26 33.16
CA GLU A 26 -21.49 43.42 32.40
C GLU A 26 -21.58 41.94 32.80
N VAL A 27 -21.67 41.65 34.10
CA VAL A 27 -21.91 40.29 34.60
C VAL A 27 -23.25 39.77 34.08
N THR A 28 -24.30 40.60 34.10
CA THR A 28 -25.63 40.26 33.58
C THR A 28 -25.60 39.96 32.09
N ALA A 29 -24.88 40.75 31.30
CA ALA A 29 -24.73 40.54 29.86
C ALA A 29 -23.99 39.22 29.52
N ILE A 30 -22.92 38.91 30.25
CA ILE A 30 -22.21 37.63 30.06
C ILE A 30 -23.07 36.45 30.54
N LEU A 31 -23.79 36.58 31.66
CA LEU A 31 -24.75 35.56 32.10
C LEU A 31 -25.81 35.29 31.03
N ALA A 32 -26.34 36.33 30.37
CA ALA A 32 -27.29 36.19 29.27
C ALA A 32 -26.69 35.43 28.08
N HIS A 33 -25.42 35.67 27.75
CA HIS A 33 -24.69 34.93 26.71
C HIS A 33 -24.49 33.44 27.09
N GLU A 34 -24.07 33.17 28.32
CA GLU A 34 -23.91 31.79 28.79
C GLU A 34 -25.28 31.07 28.89
N LEU A 35 -26.35 31.79 29.22
CA LEU A 35 -27.71 31.28 29.19
C LEU A 35 -28.16 30.95 27.76
N ALA A 36 -27.80 31.77 26.77
CA ALA A 36 -28.07 31.49 25.36
C ALA A 36 -27.39 30.19 24.89
N HIS A 37 -26.18 29.89 25.37
CA HIS A 37 -25.56 28.59 25.14
C HIS A 37 -26.37 27.43 25.74
N ILE A 38 -26.93 27.61 26.94
CA ILE A 38 -27.79 26.60 27.58
C ILE A 38 -29.10 26.40 26.80
N GLU A 39 -29.74 27.47 26.32
CA GLU A 39 -30.94 27.38 25.48
C GLU A 39 -30.68 26.61 24.18
N TYR A 40 -29.54 26.91 23.53
CA TYR A 40 -29.15 26.23 22.28
C TYR A 40 -28.81 24.75 22.48
N PHE A 41 -28.10 24.44 23.57
CA PHE A 41 -27.76 23.07 23.99
C PHE A 41 -28.80 22.52 24.97
N ASN A 42 -30.07 22.59 24.58
CA ASN A 42 -31.15 22.05 25.40
C ASN A 42 -30.98 20.52 25.68
N PRO A 43 -31.62 20.00 26.75
CA PRO A 43 -31.47 18.60 27.16
C PRO A 43 -31.84 17.60 26.06
N ARG A 44 -32.81 17.90 25.18
CA ARG A 44 -33.17 17.03 24.05
C ARG A 44 -32.01 16.88 23.06
N ARG A 45 -31.35 17.99 22.73
CA ARG A 45 -30.20 18.02 21.83
C ARG A 45 -28.97 17.39 22.45
N LEU A 46 -28.68 17.67 23.72
CA LEU A 46 -27.60 17.02 24.46
C LEU A 46 -27.82 15.52 24.58
N ARG A 47 -29.04 15.05 24.87
CA ARG A 47 -29.38 13.62 24.86
C ARG A 47 -29.18 13.01 23.47
N LYS A 48 -29.58 13.68 22.39
CA LYS A 48 -29.34 13.20 21.02
C LYS A 48 -27.83 13.10 20.71
N MET A 49 -27.06 14.12 21.05
CA MET A 49 -25.61 14.15 20.86
C MET A 49 -24.87 13.11 21.73
N SER A 50 -25.29 12.95 22.98
CA SER A 50 -24.76 11.96 23.91
C SER A 50 -25.12 10.54 23.47
N ARG A 51 -26.38 10.27 23.09
CA ARG A 51 -26.79 8.97 22.51
C ARG A 51 -26.00 8.64 21.26
N LEU A 52 -25.78 9.60 20.36
CA LEU A 52 -24.96 9.39 19.17
C LEU A 52 -23.50 9.07 19.53
N SER A 53 -22.91 9.82 20.47
CA SER A 53 -21.54 9.56 20.95
C SER A 53 -21.41 8.21 21.66
N CYS A 54 -22.34 7.87 22.55
CA CYS A 54 -22.39 6.57 23.21
C CYS A 54 -22.64 5.44 22.21
N ALA A 55 -23.52 5.62 21.24
CA ALA A 55 -23.76 4.63 20.18
C ALA A 55 -22.49 4.42 19.33
N LEU A 56 -21.75 5.48 19.00
CA LEU A 56 -20.46 5.34 18.31
C LEU A 56 -19.44 4.61 19.17
N VAL A 57 -19.24 5.01 20.42
CA VAL A 57 -18.28 4.34 21.32
C VAL A 57 -18.65 2.88 21.55
N ALA A 58 -19.92 2.60 21.83
CA ALA A 58 -20.43 1.24 22.01
C ALA A 58 -20.28 0.41 20.74
N ALA A 59 -20.59 0.99 19.56
CA ALA A 59 -20.35 0.34 18.29
C ALA A 59 -18.86 0.02 18.12
N GLY A 60 -17.94 0.97 18.27
CA GLY A 60 -16.50 0.70 18.14
C GLY A 60 -15.96 -0.33 19.14
N ALA A 61 -16.41 -0.26 20.40
CA ALA A 61 -15.96 -1.15 21.47
C ALA A 61 -16.51 -2.58 21.34
N LEU A 62 -17.76 -2.74 20.90
CA LEU A 62 -18.40 -4.05 20.73
C LEU A 62 -18.06 -4.68 19.37
N LEU A 63 -17.88 -3.87 18.33
CA LEU A 63 -17.62 -4.37 16.98
C LEU A 63 -16.28 -5.10 16.91
N SER A 64 -15.26 -4.71 17.69
CA SER A 64 -13.95 -5.37 17.66
C SER A 64 -14.01 -6.83 18.13
N PRO A 65 -14.48 -7.14 19.35
CA PRO A 65 -14.58 -8.53 19.80
C PRO A 65 -15.61 -9.32 19.01
N VAL A 66 -16.74 -8.71 18.60
CA VAL A 66 -17.75 -9.39 17.77
C VAL A 66 -17.15 -9.79 16.43
N VAL A 67 -16.50 -8.86 15.72
CA VAL A 67 -15.86 -9.15 14.43
C VAL A 67 -14.73 -10.17 14.61
N GLN A 68 -13.93 -10.07 15.67
CA GLN A 68 -12.88 -11.06 15.94
C GLN A 68 -13.44 -12.47 16.16
N LEU A 69 -14.63 -12.60 16.75
CA LEU A 69 -15.27 -13.90 17.00
C LEU A 69 -16.07 -14.43 15.80
N THR A 70 -16.76 -13.56 15.07
CA THR A 70 -17.67 -13.99 13.99
C THR A 70 -17.01 -14.01 12.62
N VAL A 71 -16.14 -13.04 12.34
CA VAL A 71 -15.49 -12.86 11.03
C VAL A 71 -14.07 -12.31 11.25
N PRO A 72 -13.11 -13.13 11.76
CA PRO A 72 -11.78 -12.65 12.14
C PRO A 72 -11.06 -11.88 11.01
N HIS A 73 -11.28 -12.31 9.77
CA HIS A 73 -10.73 -11.74 8.54
C HIS A 73 -11.23 -10.30 8.28
N ALA A 74 -12.33 -9.87 8.90
CA ALA A 74 -12.88 -8.51 8.79
C ALA A 74 -12.39 -7.56 9.90
N LEU A 75 -11.62 -8.05 10.89
CA LEU A 75 -11.13 -7.22 12.00
C LEU A 75 -10.25 -6.08 11.48
N THR A 76 -9.38 -6.37 10.52
CA THR A 76 -8.52 -5.36 9.92
C THR A 76 -9.33 -4.31 9.15
N ALA A 77 -10.38 -4.73 8.44
CA ALA A 77 -11.32 -3.82 7.77
C ALA A 77 -11.92 -2.81 8.75
N MET A 78 -12.39 -3.33 9.89
CA MET A 78 -12.96 -2.53 10.94
C MET A 78 -11.93 -1.54 11.50
N LEU A 79 -10.73 -2.00 11.86
CA LEU A 79 -9.68 -1.16 12.43
C LEU A 79 -9.27 -0.01 11.50
N VAL A 80 -9.29 -0.25 10.18
CA VAL A 80 -8.91 0.76 9.18
C VAL A 80 -10.08 1.72 8.86
N LEU A 81 -11.31 1.23 8.75
CA LEU A 81 -12.47 2.05 8.34
C LEU A 81 -13.11 2.81 9.51
N TRP A 82 -13.04 2.28 10.73
CA TRP A 82 -13.69 2.89 11.90
C TRP A 82 -13.21 4.33 12.21
N PRO A 83 -11.90 4.63 12.15
CA PRO A 83 -11.44 6.01 12.30
C PRO A 83 -12.00 6.95 11.22
N VAL A 84 -12.20 6.49 9.98
CA VAL A 84 -12.80 7.30 8.88
C VAL A 84 -14.17 7.80 9.31
N VAL A 85 -14.99 6.89 9.84
CA VAL A 85 -16.35 7.17 10.29
C VAL A 85 -16.34 8.16 11.46
N LEU A 86 -15.47 7.94 12.46
CA LEU A 86 -15.35 8.84 13.61
C LEU A 86 -14.98 10.28 13.20
N PHE A 87 -13.98 10.44 12.33
CA PHE A 87 -13.54 11.76 11.87
C PHE A 87 -14.61 12.44 11.01
N ALA A 88 -15.30 11.71 10.13
CA ALA A 88 -16.40 12.25 9.34
C ALA A 88 -17.52 12.82 10.23
N VAL A 89 -17.92 12.08 11.28
CA VAL A 89 -18.93 12.54 12.24
C VAL A 89 -18.44 13.76 13.04
N MET A 90 -17.19 13.76 13.49
CA MET A 90 -16.63 14.91 14.23
C MET A 90 -16.59 16.18 13.37
N ALA A 91 -16.20 16.07 12.10
CA ALA A 91 -16.17 17.21 11.18
C ALA A 91 -17.56 17.80 10.92
N LEU A 92 -18.57 16.95 10.74
CA LEU A 92 -19.97 17.39 10.60
C LEU A 92 -20.45 18.17 11.84
N ARG A 93 -19.99 17.79 13.05
CA ARG A 93 -20.33 18.49 14.29
C ARG A 93 -19.61 19.83 14.48
N ALA A 94 -18.44 20.00 13.87
CA ALA A 94 -17.63 21.22 14.02
C ALA A 94 -18.03 22.36 13.08
N LYS A 95 -18.83 22.07 12.03
CA LYS A 95 -19.13 22.98 10.90
C LYS A 95 -19.73 24.34 11.30
N ASP A 96 -20.56 24.39 12.34
CA ASP A 96 -21.35 25.60 12.67
C ASP A 96 -20.93 26.30 13.98
N ARG A 97 -19.70 26.06 14.49
CA ARG A 97 -19.28 26.64 15.78
C ARG A 97 -19.26 28.17 15.80
N GLN A 98 -18.66 28.83 14.80
CA GLN A 98 -18.62 30.31 14.80
C GLN A 98 -20.00 30.95 14.68
N LYS A 99 -20.89 30.35 13.86
CA LYS A 99 -22.28 30.82 13.73
C LYS A 99 -23.03 30.71 15.04
N HIS A 100 -22.76 29.66 15.81
CA HIS A 100 -23.37 29.47 17.12
C HIS A 100 -22.94 30.55 18.13
N GLU A 101 -21.67 30.95 18.13
CA GLU A 101 -21.18 32.04 18.98
C GLU A 101 -21.88 33.36 18.66
N THR A 102 -21.95 33.74 17.37
CA THR A 102 -22.66 34.96 16.95
C THR A 102 -24.15 34.89 17.28
N ALA A 103 -24.80 33.74 17.08
CA ALA A 103 -26.21 33.57 17.46
C ALA A 103 -26.43 33.70 18.98
N SER A 104 -25.45 33.30 19.80
CA SER A 104 -25.51 33.42 21.25
C SER A 104 -25.33 34.87 21.71
N ASP A 105 -24.47 35.64 21.04
CA ASP A 105 -24.36 37.10 21.24
C ASP A 105 -25.68 37.83 20.95
N LEU A 106 -26.32 37.51 19.81
CA LEU A 106 -27.61 38.08 19.43
C LEU A 106 -28.72 37.72 20.40
N ARG A 107 -28.71 36.47 20.91
CA ARG A 107 -29.66 36.02 21.91
C ARG A 107 -29.42 36.68 23.27
N ALA A 108 -28.17 36.91 23.66
CA ALA A 108 -27.83 37.64 24.87
C ALA A 108 -28.37 39.08 24.82
N LEU A 109 -28.26 39.74 23.66
CA LEU A 109 -28.83 41.06 23.44
C LEU A 109 -30.35 41.06 23.61
N ALA A 110 -31.04 40.06 23.08
CA ALA A 110 -32.49 39.91 23.25
C ALA A 110 -32.92 39.62 24.71
N LEU A 111 -32.03 39.07 25.54
CA LEU A 111 -32.30 38.74 26.95
C LEU A 111 -31.97 39.88 27.92
N ALA A 112 -30.84 40.57 27.72
CA ALA A 112 -30.34 41.60 28.63
C ALA A 112 -30.66 43.03 28.18
N GLY A 113 -30.91 43.26 26.89
CA GLY A 113 -31.31 44.57 26.35
C GLY A 113 -30.22 45.65 26.30
N ASP A 114 -29.02 45.42 26.84
CA ASP A 114 -27.92 46.38 26.85
C ASP A 114 -26.74 45.91 25.95
N PRO A 115 -26.64 46.41 24.70
CA PRO A 115 -25.53 46.08 23.81
C PRO A 115 -24.18 46.57 24.32
N GLU A 116 -24.14 47.73 24.99
CA GLU A 116 -22.90 48.35 25.44
C GLU A 116 -22.30 47.59 26.63
N ALA A 117 -23.14 47.13 27.56
CA ALA A 117 -22.68 46.26 28.65
C ALA A 117 -22.06 44.96 28.13
N LEU A 118 -22.66 44.32 27.10
CA LEU A 118 -22.09 43.12 26.48
C LEU A 118 -20.74 43.40 25.82
N ILE A 119 -20.62 44.50 25.08
CA ILE A 119 -19.38 44.91 24.41
C ILE A 119 -18.27 45.19 25.43
N ARG A 120 -18.57 45.94 26.50
CA ARG A 120 -17.59 46.22 27.57
C ARG A 120 -17.12 44.93 28.24
N ALA A 121 -18.07 44.03 28.57
CA ALA A 121 -17.76 42.76 29.21
C ALA A 121 -16.86 41.86 28.34
N LEU A 122 -17.18 41.72 27.04
CA LEU A 122 -16.37 40.95 26.09
C LEU A 122 -14.97 41.55 25.89
N THR A 123 -14.87 42.87 25.94
CA THR A 123 -13.59 43.61 25.84
C THR A 123 -12.72 43.38 27.06
N LYS A 124 -13.27 43.51 28.28
CA LYS A 124 -12.57 43.19 29.54
C LYS A 124 -12.12 41.72 29.57
N LEU A 125 -12.98 40.79 29.12
CA LEU A 125 -12.66 39.36 29.01
C LEU A 125 -11.46 39.09 28.09
N HIS A 126 -11.43 39.67 26.89
CA HIS A 126 -10.31 39.52 25.97
C HIS A 126 -9.02 40.13 26.54
N ALA A 127 -9.12 41.28 27.22
CA ALA A 127 -7.98 41.90 27.88
C ALA A 127 -7.41 40.99 28.98
N PHE A 128 -8.24 40.39 29.83
CA PHE A 128 -7.79 39.44 30.86
C PHE A 128 -7.17 38.18 30.27
N ALA A 129 -7.74 37.64 29.20
CA ALA A 129 -7.23 36.47 28.50
C ALA A 129 -5.98 36.78 27.64
N ARG A 130 -5.55 38.06 27.56
CA ARG A 130 -4.48 38.55 26.67
C ARG A 130 -4.69 38.13 25.21
N LEU A 131 -5.96 38.02 24.80
CA LEU A 131 -6.34 37.70 23.44
C LEU A 131 -6.42 39.00 22.64
N PRO A 132 -5.82 39.06 21.44
CA PRO A 132 -5.93 40.25 20.62
C PRO A 132 -7.37 40.42 20.16
N ARG A 133 -7.83 41.67 20.18
CA ARG A 133 -9.18 42.07 19.79
C ARG A 133 -9.48 41.78 18.31
N ARG A 134 -8.44 41.82 17.48
CA ARG A 134 -8.48 41.57 16.03
C ARG A 134 -7.54 40.45 15.67
N TRP A 135 -8.00 39.53 14.84
CA TRP A 135 -7.20 38.42 14.34
C TRP A 135 -6.87 38.64 12.87
N ASP A 136 -5.85 37.92 12.42
CA ASP A 136 -5.60 37.80 10.98
C ASP A 136 -6.78 37.09 10.31
N THR A 137 -7.20 37.58 9.14
CA THR A 137 -8.40 37.09 8.44
C THR A 137 -8.31 35.61 8.06
N GLU A 138 -7.10 35.08 7.79
CA GLU A 138 -6.89 33.65 7.55
C GLU A 138 -6.99 32.84 8.85
N PHE A 139 -6.40 33.32 9.93
CA PHE A 139 -6.50 32.66 11.23
C PHE A 139 -7.95 32.61 11.72
N GLU A 140 -8.67 33.72 11.65
CA GLU A 140 -10.05 33.83 12.14
C GLU A 140 -11.00 32.89 11.38
N ARG A 141 -10.84 32.72 10.07
CA ARG A 141 -11.65 31.77 9.27
C ARG A 141 -11.52 30.32 9.74
N HIS A 142 -10.39 29.97 10.36
CA HIS A 142 -10.10 28.62 10.83
C HIS A 142 -10.27 28.44 12.34
N ALA A 143 -10.54 29.52 13.08
CA ALA A 143 -10.71 29.48 14.52
C ALA A 143 -12.07 28.92 14.93
N THR A 144 -12.21 28.44 16.17
CA THR A 144 -13.51 27.94 16.67
C THR A 144 -14.47 29.05 17.06
N HIS A 145 -13.95 30.24 17.37
CA HIS A 145 -14.72 31.45 17.73
C HIS A 145 -14.40 32.58 16.73
N PRO A 146 -15.34 33.50 16.49
CA PRO A 146 -15.03 34.76 15.79
C PRO A 146 -14.15 35.68 16.65
N SER A 147 -13.46 36.63 16.03
CA SER A 147 -12.70 37.66 16.75
C SER A 147 -13.63 38.59 17.53
N LEU A 148 -13.09 39.25 18.56
CA LEU A 148 -13.85 40.22 19.36
C LEU A 148 -14.41 41.35 18.49
N ALA A 149 -13.63 41.90 17.57
CA ALA A 149 -14.10 42.94 16.65
C ALA A 149 -15.34 42.49 15.86
N ARG A 150 -15.36 41.25 15.33
CA ARG A 150 -16.51 40.71 14.60
C ARG A 150 -17.75 40.53 15.48
N ARG A 151 -17.56 40.12 16.75
CA ARG A 151 -18.66 40.01 17.71
C ARG A 151 -19.26 41.39 18.01
N ILE A 152 -18.43 42.39 18.26
CA ILE A 152 -18.86 43.78 18.50
C ILE A 152 -19.64 44.34 17.31
N GLN A 153 -19.17 44.12 16.08
CA GLN A 153 -19.90 44.51 14.87
C GLN A 153 -21.29 43.86 14.77
N ALA A 154 -21.38 42.56 15.02
CA ALA A 154 -22.66 41.85 14.99
C ALA A 154 -23.64 42.37 16.05
N ILE A 155 -23.13 42.73 17.23
CA ILE A 155 -23.94 43.32 18.32
C ILE A 155 -24.45 44.71 17.92
N HIS A 156 -23.58 45.60 17.43
CA HIS A 156 -23.99 46.94 16.96
C HIS A 156 -25.00 46.88 15.82
N ALA A 157 -24.77 46.00 14.84
CA ALA A 157 -25.68 45.82 13.71
C ALA A 157 -27.07 45.34 14.17
N ALA A 158 -27.13 44.44 15.17
CA ALA A 158 -28.39 43.94 15.72
C ALA A 158 -29.09 44.95 16.64
N ALA A 159 -28.33 45.79 17.35
CA ALA A 159 -28.87 46.86 18.17
C ALA A 159 -29.41 48.05 17.35
N GLY A 160 -29.12 48.10 16.04
CA GLY A 160 -29.52 49.22 15.18
C GLY A 160 -28.80 50.53 15.51
N THR A 161 -27.68 50.48 16.23
CA THR A 161 -26.86 51.66 16.52
C THR A 161 -26.22 52.18 15.25
N ALA A 162 -26.42 53.47 14.96
CA ALA A 162 -25.75 54.12 13.83
C ALA A 162 -24.23 54.00 14.00
N PRO A 163 -23.46 53.69 12.93
CA PRO A 163 -22.01 53.62 13.01
C PRO A 163 -21.49 54.98 13.50
N ALA A 164 -20.64 54.98 14.53
CA ALA A 164 -19.95 56.18 14.95
C ALA A 164 -19.22 56.82 13.76
N SER A 165 -19.15 58.15 13.70
CA SER A 165 -18.29 58.86 12.75
C SER A 165 -17.00 59.26 13.42
N LEU A 166 -15.92 59.31 12.63
CA LEU A 166 -14.65 59.86 13.11
C LEU A 166 -14.77 61.37 13.35
N GLY A 167 -15.64 62.05 12.59
CA GLY A 167 -15.75 63.50 12.61
C GLY A 167 -14.53 64.13 11.96
N GLU A 168 -13.48 64.38 12.75
CA GLU A 168 -12.18 64.84 12.25
C GLU A 168 -11.28 63.65 11.86
N ALA A 169 -10.49 63.81 10.80
CA ALA A 169 -9.61 62.76 10.31
C ALA A 169 -8.52 62.41 11.34
N ALA A 170 -8.38 61.13 11.68
CA ALA A 170 -7.41 60.68 12.67
C ALA A 170 -6.07 60.31 12.01
N THR A 171 -5.02 61.08 12.29
CA THR A 171 -3.67 60.84 11.75
C THR A 171 -2.74 60.20 12.76
N PHE A 172 -1.96 59.22 12.30
CA PHE A 172 -0.92 58.53 13.08
C PHE A 172 0.39 58.60 12.30
N ALA A 173 1.42 59.18 12.91
CA ALA A 173 2.75 59.28 12.33
C ALA A 173 3.65 58.12 12.80
N GLY A 174 4.48 57.62 11.89
CA GLY A 174 5.53 56.65 12.19
C GLY A 174 6.58 57.22 13.14
N GLY A 175 7.40 56.33 13.71
CA GLY A 175 8.48 56.73 14.61
C GLY A 175 9.50 57.69 13.99
N ASP A 176 9.65 57.65 12.67
CA ASP A 176 10.53 58.50 11.86
C ASP A 176 9.87 59.80 11.36
N GLY A 177 8.55 59.94 11.53
CA GLY A 177 7.76 61.09 11.04
C GLY A 177 7.61 61.19 9.52
N SER A 178 8.29 60.33 8.74
CA SER A 178 8.23 60.34 7.28
C SER A 178 7.01 59.58 6.76
N SER A 179 6.65 58.49 7.46
CA SER A 179 5.47 57.68 7.18
C SER A 179 4.30 58.09 8.07
N TRP A 180 3.08 58.08 7.54
CA TRP A 180 1.88 58.35 8.32
C TRP A 180 0.66 57.67 7.71
N VAL A 181 -0.39 57.50 8.51
CA VAL A 181 -1.69 57.03 8.05
C VAL A 181 -2.78 57.94 8.60
N THR A 182 -3.68 58.38 7.72
CA THR A 182 -4.85 59.18 8.09
C THR A 182 -6.12 58.42 7.80
N PHE A 183 -6.95 58.28 8.82
CA PHE A 183 -8.28 57.69 8.72
C PHE A 183 -9.31 58.80 8.51
N HIS A 184 -9.98 58.79 7.37
CA HIS A 184 -11.16 59.60 7.10
C HIS A 184 -12.42 58.76 7.33
N ASP A 185 -13.60 59.36 7.20
CA ASP A 185 -14.85 58.63 7.33
C ASP A 185 -15.08 57.62 6.19
N ASP A 186 -14.71 57.93 4.95
CA ASP A 186 -14.95 57.09 3.78
C ASP A 186 -13.74 56.22 3.39
N ARG A 187 -12.53 56.66 3.72
CA ARG A 187 -11.27 56.08 3.24
C ARG A 187 -10.14 56.19 4.25
N LEU A 188 -9.06 55.45 4.01
CA LEU A 188 -7.78 55.66 4.68
C LEU A 188 -6.70 56.07 3.67
N VAL A 189 -5.84 56.99 4.07
CA VAL A 189 -4.68 57.44 3.28
C VAL A 189 -3.43 56.95 3.99
N TRP A 190 -2.67 56.08 3.32
CA TRP A 190 -1.44 55.50 3.82
C TRP A 190 -0.24 56.08 3.08
N ASN A 191 0.64 56.78 3.80
CA ASN A 191 1.83 57.41 3.27
C ASN A 191 3.08 56.67 3.76
N GLU A 192 3.88 56.14 2.82
CA GLU A 192 5.13 55.41 3.10
C GLU A 192 6.37 56.32 2.99
N GLY A 193 6.21 57.63 3.21
CA GLY A 193 7.25 58.64 3.03
C GLY A 193 7.39 59.07 1.56
N PRO A 194 8.61 59.42 1.11
CA PRO A 194 8.83 59.89 -0.27
C PRO A 194 8.56 58.81 -1.33
N SER A 195 8.36 57.55 -0.93
CA SER A 195 8.18 56.41 -1.84
C SER A 195 6.80 56.40 -2.51
N ALA A 196 5.72 56.49 -1.73
CA ALA A 196 4.36 56.41 -2.25
C ALA A 196 3.31 56.88 -1.22
N SER A 197 2.17 57.37 -1.72
CA SER A 197 0.95 57.61 -0.95
C SER A 197 -0.20 56.83 -1.58
N HIS A 198 -0.93 56.08 -0.77
CA HIS A 198 -2.01 55.19 -1.18
C HIS A 198 -3.32 55.63 -0.54
N THR A 199 -4.30 56.00 -1.36
CA THR A 199 -5.68 56.21 -0.90
C THR A 199 -6.46 54.91 -1.09
N ILE A 200 -7.06 54.40 -0.02
CA ILE A 200 -7.71 53.09 0.01
C ILE A 200 -9.10 53.24 0.64
N ASP A 201 -10.16 52.96 -0.10
CA ASP A 201 -11.50 52.92 0.46
C ASP A 201 -11.66 51.72 1.41
N TYR A 202 -12.42 51.87 2.50
CA TYR A 202 -12.60 50.80 3.47
C TYR A 202 -13.20 49.52 2.86
N GLY A 203 -14.02 49.65 1.81
CA GLY A 203 -14.58 48.52 1.06
C GLY A 203 -13.54 47.62 0.37
N HIS A 204 -12.28 48.04 0.30
CA HIS A 204 -11.16 47.25 -0.23
C HIS A 204 -10.27 46.65 0.87
N VAL A 205 -10.38 47.11 2.10
CA VAL A 205 -9.57 46.69 3.25
C VAL A 205 -10.22 45.46 3.90
N THR A 206 -9.47 44.36 3.99
CA THR A 206 -9.94 43.07 4.54
C THR A 206 -9.40 42.78 5.93
N MET A 207 -8.32 43.46 6.32
CA MET A 207 -7.71 43.34 7.63
C MET A 207 -7.17 44.71 8.03
N LEU A 208 -7.47 45.13 9.25
CA LEU A 208 -6.90 46.32 9.84
C LEU A 208 -6.69 46.04 11.34
N ARG A 209 -5.45 46.02 11.83
CA ARG A 209 -5.16 45.62 13.23
C ARG A 209 -3.90 46.26 13.78
N VAL A 210 -3.83 46.40 15.10
CA VAL A 210 -2.57 46.66 15.80
C VAL A 210 -1.92 45.34 16.22
N ASP A 211 -0.71 45.08 15.75
CA ASP A 211 0.14 43.96 16.16
C ASP A 211 1.11 44.39 17.26
N ALA A 212 1.03 43.71 18.41
CA ALA A 212 1.96 43.89 19.52
C ALA A 212 2.71 42.58 19.87
N ARG A 213 2.61 41.53 19.04
CA ARG A 213 2.93 40.15 19.47
C ARG A 213 4.42 39.85 19.67
N ARG A 214 5.38 40.66 19.19
CA ARG A 214 6.83 40.29 19.20
C ARG A 214 7.87 41.43 19.24
N SER A 215 7.49 42.70 19.35
CA SER A 215 8.47 43.82 19.31
C SER A 215 8.19 44.83 20.42
N SER A 216 9.24 45.51 20.89
CA SER A 216 9.15 46.69 21.76
C SER A 216 8.35 47.84 21.13
N SER A 217 8.00 47.75 19.84
CA SER A 217 7.23 48.76 19.12
C SER A 217 5.95 48.17 18.50
N PRO A 218 4.75 48.64 18.89
CA PRO A 218 3.48 48.21 18.31
C PRO A 218 3.38 48.64 16.83
N ARG A 219 2.75 47.81 15.99
CA ARG A 219 2.58 48.11 14.55
C ARG A 219 1.12 48.16 14.15
N LEU A 220 0.71 49.17 13.39
CA LEU A 220 -0.55 49.15 12.67
C LEU A 220 -0.35 48.39 11.35
N VAL A 221 -1.21 47.41 11.07
CA VAL A 221 -1.15 46.57 9.89
C VAL A 221 -2.48 46.65 9.15
N ALA A 222 -2.44 47.04 7.89
CA ALA A 222 -3.58 46.98 6.97
C ALA A 222 -3.31 45.94 5.88
N ALA A 223 -4.34 45.24 5.42
CA ALA A 223 -4.28 44.44 4.20
C ALA A 223 -5.56 44.54 3.39
N ASP A 224 -5.44 44.37 2.08
CA ASP A 224 -6.55 44.39 1.14
C ASP A 224 -6.92 42.98 0.61
N ARG A 225 -7.95 42.90 -0.24
CA ARG A 225 -8.33 41.65 -0.92
C ARG A 225 -7.26 41.10 -1.87
N ALA A 226 -6.28 41.90 -2.30
CA ALA A 226 -5.15 41.47 -3.11
C ALA A 226 -3.97 40.98 -2.25
N ASN A 227 -4.11 40.97 -0.92
CA ASN A 227 -3.06 40.64 0.04
C ASN A 227 -1.86 41.60 -0.03
N ARG A 228 -2.07 42.82 -0.54
CA ARG A 228 -1.12 43.91 -0.31
C ARG A 228 -1.20 44.28 1.16
N ARG A 229 -0.05 44.44 1.79
CA ARG A 229 0.07 44.62 3.23
C ARG A 229 0.87 45.88 3.51
N TRP A 230 0.30 46.77 4.30
CA TRP A 230 0.93 48.01 4.76
C TRP A 230 1.19 47.91 6.25
N GLU A 231 2.37 48.36 6.70
CA GLU A 231 2.78 48.34 8.11
C GLU A 231 3.33 49.69 8.55
N LEU A 232 2.85 50.20 9.68
CA LEU A 232 3.30 51.45 10.29
C LEU A 232 3.67 51.18 11.73
N VAL A 233 4.89 51.54 12.13
CA VAL A 233 5.30 51.44 13.54
C VAL A 233 4.62 52.58 14.31
N LEU A 234 3.73 52.22 15.24
CA LEU A 234 3.02 53.16 16.09
C LEU A 234 3.87 53.57 17.30
N ARG A 235 3.69 54.81 17.75
CA ARG A 235 4.16 55.25 19.06
C ARG A 235 3.34 54.57 20.15
N SER A 236 3.97 54.23 21.27
CA SER A 236 3.29 53.56 22.39
C SER A 236 2.10 54.37 22.94
N SER A 237 2.20 55.70 22.92
CA SER A 237 1.12 56.62 23.32
C SER A 237 -0.09 56.60 22.37
N ASP A 238 0.12 56.24 21.10
CA ASP A 238 -0.92 56.27 20.07
C ASP A 238 -1.70 54.96 19.98
N VAL A 239 -1.29 53.90 20.67
CA VAL A 239 -1.95 52.57 20.60
C VAL A 239 -3.41 52.64 21.02
N ALA A 240 -3.72 53.31 22.13
CA ALA A 240 -5.09 53.44 22.62
C ALA A 240 -5.96 54.24 21.63
N ARG A 241 -5.42 55.36 21.11
CA ARG A 241 -6.10 56.18 20.09
C ARG A 241 -6.31 55.39 18.80
N ALA A 242 -5.32 54.62 18.35
CA ALA A 242 -5.42 53.77 17.18
C ALA A 242 -6.51 52.70 17.35
N GLN A 243 -6.55 52.00 18.49
CA GLN A 243 -7.60 51.00 18.77
C GLN A 243 -9.00 51.60 18.74
N ALA A 244 -9.19 52.80 19.31
CA ALA A 244 -10.47 53.51 19.28
C ALA A 244 -10.88 53.91 17.85
N THR A 245 -9.94 54.43 17.05
CA THR A 245 -10.16 54.71 15.62
C THR A 245 -10.55 53.44 14.86
N LEU A 246 -9.86 52.32 15.12
CA LEU A 246 -10.15 51.04 14.48
C LEU A 246 -11.56 50.53 14.80
N ASP A 247 -12.06 50.72 16.02
CA ASP A 247 -13.41 50.29 16.41
C ASP A 247 -14.50 50.98 15.58
N ILE A 248 -14.26 52.25 15.18
CA ILE A 248 -15.18 53.03 14.36
C ILE A 248 -15.17 52.54 12.90
N VAL A 249 -13.97 52.46 12.30
CA VAL A 249 -13.82 52.17 10.86
C VAL A 249 -14.05 50.70 10.52
N ASP A 250 -13.93 49.81 11.50
CA ASP A 250 -14.14 48.36 11.33
C ASP A 250 -15.51 48.02 10.74
N THR A 251 -16.55 48.80 11.07
CA THR A 251 -17.91 48.64 10.52
C THR A 251 -18.00 48.93 9.02
N ARG A 252 -17.01 49.63 8.46
CA ARG A 252 -16.94 50.10 7.08
C ARG A 252 -16.04 49.22 6.20
N LEU A 253 -15.29 48.29 6.82
CA LEU A 253 -14.37 47.40 6.11
C LEU A 253 -15.11 46.45 5.16
N ALA A 254 -14.38 45.92 4.20
CA ALA A 254 -14.88 44.90 3.30
C ALA A 254 -15.41 43.70 4.10
N ALA A 255 -16.54 43.14 3.66
CA ALA A 255 -17.04 41.88 4.22
C ALA A 255 -15.92 40.83 4.21
N ALA A 256 -15.66 40.26 5.38
CA ALA A 256 -14.67 39.22 5.57
C ALA A 256 -14.98 38.01 4.68
N ASP A 257 -13.93 37.35 4.20
CA ASP A 257 -14.09 36.12 3.43
C ASP A 257 -14.85 35.07 4.27
N ALA A 258 -15.81 34.41 3.62
CA ALA A 258 -16.56 33.33 4.26
C ALA A 258 -15.62 32.22 4.78
N PRO A 259 -15.98 31.54 5.89
CA PRO A 259 -15.24 30.37 6.34
C PRO A 259 -15.27 29.28 5.26
N PRO A 260 -14.26 28.38 5.23
CA PRO A 260 -14.21 27.31 4.26
C PRO A 260 -15.45 26.41 4.38
N VAL A 261 -15.93 25.92 3.24
CA VAL A 261 -17.13 25.06 3.17
C VAL A 261 -16.92 23.78 3.99
N VAL A 262 -15.69 23.25 3.95
CA VAL A 262 -15.26 22.09 4.74
C VAL A 262 -14.09 22.46 5.64
N SER A 263 -14.17 22.04 6.92
CA SER A 263 -13.15 22.33 7.93
C SER A 263 -11.77 21.76 7.58
N LEU A 264 -10.72 22.50 7.96
CA LEU A 264 -9.33 22.08 7.79
C LEU A 264 -8.98 20.79 8.55
N ALA A 265 -9.63 20.59 9.71
CA ALA A 265 -9.43 19.41 10.54
C ALA A 265 -9.80 18.11 9.81
N LEU A 266 -10.88 18.13 9.03
CA LEU A 266 -11.28 16.98 8.22
C LEU A 266 -10.25 16.67 7.12
N SER A 267 -9.76 17.69 6.43
CA SER A 267 -8.73 17.54 5.39
C SER A 267 -7.45 16.89 5.96
N ARG A 268 -7.00 17.38 7.12
CA ARG A 268 -5.83 16.82 7.82
C ARG A 268 -6.07 15.39 8.32
N ALA A 269 -7.25 15.11 8.86
CA ALA A 269 -7.60 13.77 9.32
C ALA A 269 -7.58 12.76 8.16
N LEU A 270 -8.27 13.06 7.05
CA LEU A 270 -8.26 12.21 5.86
C LEU A 270 -6.85 12.02 5.29
N SER A 271 -6.03 13.07 5.26
CA SER A 271 -4.64 13.00 4.81
C SER A 271 -3.77 12.13 5.72
N LEU A 272 -3.97 12.20 7.03
CA LEU A 272 -3.28 11.34 8.02
C LEU A 272 -3.70 9.87 7.86
N MET A 273 -4.98 9.61 7.59
CA MET A 273 -5.47 8.26 7.34
C MET A 273 -4.91 7.68 6.05
N THR A 274 -4.86 8.46 4.97
CA THR A 274 -4.16 8.10 3.73
C THR A 274 -2.70 7.76 4.00
N LEU A 275 -1.99 8.59 4.79
CA LEU A 275 -0.60 8.34 5.18
C LEU A 275 -0.44 7.00 5.90
N VAL A 276 -1.25 6.73 6.93
CA VAL A 276 -1.18 5.47 7.69
C VAL A 276 -1.50 4.27 6.81
N ALA A 277 -2.59 4.33 6.04
CA ALA A 277 -2.98 3.25 5.13
C ALA A 277 -1.90 2.96 4.09
N ALA A 278 -1.32 3.99 3.47
CA ALA A 278 -0.24 3.82 2.49
C ALA A 278 1.03 3.21 3.08
N LEU A 279 1.39 3.55 4.32
CA LEU A 279 2.55 2.95 5.01
C LEU A 279 2.37 1.45 5.28
N THR A 280 1.16 0.98 5.59
CA THR A 280 0.89 -0.45 5.84
C THR A 280 1.18 -1.36 4.64
N ILE A 281 1.17 -0.78 3.43
CA ILE A 281 1.41 -1.49 2.16
C ILE A 281 2.67 -0.97 1.45
N ALA A 282 3.55 -0.26 2.17
CA ALA A 282 4.80 0.32 1.65
C ALA A 282 4.64 1.20 0.39
N GLN A 283 3.48 1.85 0.22
CA GLN A 283 3.22 2.80 -0.88
C GLN A 283 3.79 4.19 -0.52
N PHE A 284 5.12 4.29 -0.48
CA PHE A 284 5.85 5.50 -0.06
C PHE A 284 5.43 6.80 -0.77
N PRO A 285 5.17 6.84 -2.10
CA PRO A 285 4.74 8.06 -2.76
C PRO A 285 3.42 8.60 -2.22
N VAL A 286 2.43 7.72 -1.97
CA VAL A 286 1.13 8.13 -1.42
C VAL A 286 1.28 8.58 0.03
N ALA A 287 2.09 7.87 0.82
CA ALA A 287 2.40 8.25 2.19
C ALA A 287 3.00 9.67 2.27
N LEU A 288 4.02 9.95 1.44
CA LEU A 288 4.65 11.26 1.38
C LEU A 288 3.66 12.36 1.00
N LEU A 289 2.78 12.12 0.02
CA LEU A 289 1.74 13.07 -0.39
C LEU A 289 0.72 13.33 0.72
N GLY A 290 0.30 12.28 1.44
CA GLY A 290 -0.54 12.40 2.63
C GLY A 290 0.11 13.25 3.72
N TRP A 291 1.39 13.03 4.00
CA TRP A 291 2.15 13.83 4.98
C TRP A 291 2.26 15.31 4.58
N ILE A 292 2.59 15.59 3.31
CA ILE A 292 2.64 16.96 2.78
C ILE A 292 1.26 17.62 2.88
N ALA A 293 0.17 16.90 2.58
CA ALA A 293 -1.19 17.43 2.70
C ALA A 293 -1.62 17.72 4.14
N VAL A 294 -1.09 17.01 5.15
CA VAL A 294 -1.29 17.34 6.57
C VAL A 294 -0.63 18.68 6.92
N LEU A 295 0.62 18.88 6.50
CA LEU A 295 1.42 20.08 6.80
C LEU A 295 0.94 21.31 5.99
N LEU A 296 0.61 21.10 4.72
CA LEU A 296 0.20 22.12 3.76
C LEU A 296 -1.16 21.74 3.14
N PRO A 297 -2.28 21.97 3.85
CA PRO A 297 -3.63 21.60 3.42
C PRO A 297 -4.20 22.53 2.33
N ALA A 298 -3.44 22.77 1.27
CA ALA A 298 -3.90 23.54 0.10
C ALA A 298 -4.80 22.66 -0.80
N PRO A 299 -5.81 23.23 -1.49
CA PRO A 299 -6.71 22.46 -2.36
C PRO A 299 -6.00 21.60 -3.41
N SER A 300 -4.97 22.12 -4.08
CA SER A 300 -4.20 21.36 -5.09
C SER A 300 -3.37 20.23 -4.47
N VAL A 301 -2.75 20.44 -3.31
CA VAL A 301 -1.96 19.42 -2.59
C VAL A 301 -2.87 18.30 -2.08
N THR A 302 -4.03 18.66 -1.52
CA THR A 302 -5.04 17.70 -1.05
C THR A 302 -5.66 16.91 -2.20
N ALA A 303 -5.93 17.56 -3.35
CA ALA A 303 -6.36 16.88 -4.56
C ALA A 303 -5.29 15.90 -5.10
N ALA A 304 -4.00 16.28 -5.04
CA ALA A 304 -2.89 15.41 -5.42
C ALA A 304 -2.82 14.15 -4.55
N ALA A 305 -2.88 14.31 -3.22
CA ALA A 305 -2.92 13.19 -2.29
C ALA A 305 -4.17 12.30 -2.51
N GLY A 306 -5.32 12.91 -2.79
CA GLY A 306 -6.55 12.20 -3.09
C GLY A 306 -6.46 11.35 -4.36
N ALA A 307 -5.98 11.94 -5.47
CA ALA A 307 -5.81 11.24 -6.74
C ALA A 307 -4.73 10.14 -6.68
N ALA A 308 -3.62 10.38 -5.97
CA ALA A 308 -2.63 9.34 -5.68
C ALA A 308 -3.21 8.16 -4.88
N SER A 309 -4.08 8.44 -3.90
CA SER A 309 -4.74 7.41 -3.08
C SER A 309 -5.67 6.52 -3.93
N VAL A 310 -6.45 7.14 -4.83
CA VAL A 310 -7.29 6.42 -5.80
C VAL A 310 -6.42 5.56 -6.73
N GLY A 311 -5.30 6.10 -7.20
CA GLY A 311 -4.33 5.38 -8.02
C GLY A 311 -3.75 4.16 -7.31
N ALA A 312 -3.32 4.31 -6.06
CA ALA A 312 -2.81 3.18 -5.27
C ALA A 312 -3.90 2.13 -4.99
N ALA A 313 -5.13 2.55 -4.69
CA ALA A 313 -6.24 1.62 -4.54
C ALA A 313 -6.50 0.83 -5.84
N ALA A 314 -6.44 1.48 -7.01
CA ALA A 314 -6.55 0.81 -8.30
C ALA A 314 -5.40 -0.18 -8.56
N LEU A 315 -4.17 0.16 -8.18
CA LEU A 315 -3.02 -0.75 -8.28
C LEU A 315 -3.19 -1.98 -7.39
N ILE A 316 -3.66 -1.82 -6.14
CA ILE A 316 -3.91 -2.96 -5.23
C ILE A 316 -5.02 -3.86 -5.80
N TRP A 317 -6.08 -3.28 -6.35
CA TRP A 317 -7.15 -4.05 -6.99
C TRP A 317 -6.69 -4.78 -8.25
N ARG A 318 -5.76 -4.20 -9.00
CA ARG A 318 -5.13 -4.84 -10.16
C ARG A 318 -4.23 -6.01 -9.73
N ASP A 319 -3.41 -5.80 -8.71
CA ASP A 319 -2.41 -6.75 -8.24
C ASP A 319 -2.99 -7.82 -7.28
N HIS A 320 -4.33 -7.92 -7.19
CA HIS A 320 -5.04 -8.73 -6.21
C HIS A 320 -4.58 -10.20 -6.18
N SER A 321 -4.06 -10.73 -7.29
CA SER A 321 -3.73 -12.14 -7.44
C SER A 321 -2.38 -12.54 -6.88
N VAL A 322 -1.47 -11.60 -6.59
CA VAL A 322 -0.03 -11.92 -6.43
C VAL A 322 0.46 -11.89 -4.99
N TRP A 323 -0.11 -11.02 -4.15
CA TRP A 323 0.45 -10.69 -2.82
C TRP A 323 -0.61 -10.49 -1.73
N MET A 324 -1.86 -10.93 -1.95
CA MET A 324 -2.97 -10.59 -1.06
C MET A 324 -2.93 -11.40 0.23
N LYS A 325 -2.37 -10.79 1.28
CA LYS A 325 -2.79 -11.08 2.67
C LYS A 325 -4.24 -10.60 2.83
N ASP A 326 -5.03 -11.28 3.66
CA ASP A 326 -6.47 -10.99 3.92
C ASP A 326 -6.79 -9.50 4.20
N THR A 327 -5.80 -8.71 4.58
CA THR A 327 -5.92 -7.29 4.96
C THR A 327 -5.90 -6.29 3.79
N GLN A 328 -5.30 -6.63 2.65
CA GLN A 328 -5.07 -5.68 1.54
C GLN A 328 -6.33 -5.12 0.83
N PRO A 329 -7.43 -5.86 0.60
CA PRO A 329 -8.59 -5.30 -0.11
C PRO A 329 -9.27 -4.20 0.70
N TRP A 330 -9.24 -4.32 2.03
CA TRP A 330 -9.79 -3.31 2.94
C TRP A 330 -8.94 -2.04 3.00
N ILE A 331 -7.62 -2.18 2.92
CA ILE A 331 -6.71 -1.04 2.81
C ILE A 331 -6.95 -0.30 1.49
N ALA A 332 -7.15 -1.03 0.38
CA ALA A 332 -7.50 -0.43 -0.90
C ALA A 332 -8.84 0.31 -0.83
N LEU A 333 -9.87 -0.26 -0.20
CA LEU A 333 -11.16 0.39 0.00
C LEU A 333 -11.02 1.67 0.84
N ALA A 334 -10.24 1.63 1.92
CA ALA A 334 -9.99 2.79 2.77
C ALA A 334 -9.25 3.90 2.00
N LEU A 335 -8.23 3.57 1.22
CA LEU A 335 -7.53 4.51 0.35
C LEU A 335 -8.47 5.11 -0.71
N MET A 336 -9.38 4.32 -1.27
CA MET A 336 -10.39 4.79 -2.21
C MET A 336 -11.35 5.80 -1.55
N ILE A 337 -11.89 5.48 -0.38
CA ILE A 337 -12.81 6.35 0.37
C ILE A 337 -12.11 7.64 0.80
N CYS A 338 -10.92 7.54 1.40
CA CYS A 338 -10.13 8.71 1.80
C CYS A 338 -9.74 9.55 0.58
N GLY A 339 -9.35 8.91 -0.52
CA GLY A 339 -8.95 9.57 -1.77
C GLY A 339 -10.09 10.37 -2.40
N LEU A 340 -11.26 9.75 -2.56
CA LEU A 340 -12.48 10.42 -3.03
C LEU A 340 -12.93 11.53 -2.07
N GLY A 341 -12.80 11.30 -0.75
CA GLY A 341 -13.05 12.31 0.27
C GLY A 341 -12.14 13.54 0.11
N LEU A 342 -10.84 13.35 -0.05
CA LEU A 342 -9.88 14.44 -0.28
C LEU A 342 -10.15 15.20 -1.59
N ILE A 343 -10.54 14.49 -2.66
CA ILE A 343 -10.97 15.13 -3.92
C ILE A 343 -12.25 15.96 -3.69
N ALA A 344 -13.25 15.43 -2.98
CA ALA A 344 -14.47 16.17 -2.67
C ALA A 344 -14.21 17.41 -1.80
N VAL A 345 -13.32 17.30 -0.79
CA VAL A 345 -12.90 18.44 0.05
C VAL A 345 -12.18 19.49 -0.78
N SER A 346 -11.25 19.09 -1.64
CA SER A 346 -10.49 20.02 -2.48
C SER A 346 -11.36 20.73 -3.52
N VAL A 347 -12.34 20.04 -4.12
CA VAL A 347 -13.34 20.66 -5.01
C VAL A 347 -14.26 21.62 -4.25
N SER A 348 -14.69 21.25 -3.05
CA SER A 348 -15.55 22.11 -2.21
C SER A 348 -14.82 23.40 -1.79
N ASN A 349 -13.53 23.28 -1.48
CA ASN A 349 -12.66 24.39 -1.06
C ASN A 349 -11.83 24.95 -2.24
N ARG A 350 -12.20 24.72 -3.51
CA ARG A 350 -11.40 25.12 -4.70
C ARG A 350 -11.19 26.62 -4.86
N ARG A 351 -12.01 27.44 -4.20
CA ARG A 351 -11.92 28.90 -4.21
C ARG A 351 -10.92 29.43 -3.17
N GLU A 352 -10.49 28.57 -2.23
CA GLU A 352 -9.51 28.93 -1.21
C GLU A 352 -8.16 29.28 -1.83
N ARG A 353 -7.49 30.27 -1.25
CA ARG A 353 -6.14 30.66 -1.66
C ARG A 353 -5.12 29.80 -0.94
N ALA A 354 -4.08 29.39 -1.65
CA ALA A 354 -2.96 28.70 -1.03
C ALA A 354 -2.19 29.69 -0.14
N PRO A 355 -1.84 29.31 1.12
CA PRO A 355 -1.08 30.18 2.01
C PRO A 355 0.31 30.54 1.45
N ARG A 356 0.88 29.64 0.63
CA ARG A 356 2.21 29.74 0.04
C ARG A 356 2.18 29.32 -1.44
N PRO A 357 1.77 30.21 -2.36
CA PRO A 357 1.57 29.85 -3.77
C PRO A 357 2.87 29.35 -4.44
N ALA A 358 4.02 29.94 -4.09
CA ALA A 358 5.33 29.52 -4.61
C ALA A 358 5.70 28.08 -4.22
N LEU A 359 5.40 27.66 -2.98
CA LEU A 359 5.62 26.28 -2.55
C LEU A 359 4.68 25.31 -3.26
N VAL A 360 3.43 25.71 -3.50
CA VAL A 360 2.45 24.88 -4.23
C VAL A 360 2.87 24.71 -5.69
N SER A 361 3.39 25.75 -6.35
CA SER A 361 3.94 25.61 -7.70
C SER A 361 5.21 24.76 -7.74
N ALA A 362 6.11 24.92 -6.76
CA ALA A 362 7.31 24.09 -6.65
C ALA A 362 6.95 22.61 -6.43
N PHE A 363 5.93 22.33 -5.62
CA PHE A 363 5.39 20.99 -5.40
C PHE A 363 4.84 20.35 -6.69
N ALA A 364 4.06 21.10 -7.48
CA ALA A 364 3.59 20.61 -8.78
C ALA A 364 4.75 20.35 -9.75
N GLY A 365 5.79 21.19 -9.74
CA GLY A 365 7.03 20.95 -10.50
C GLY A 365 7.76 19.68 -10.07
N LEU A 366 7.88 19.44 -8.76
CA LEU A 366 8.50 18.23 -8.21
C LEU A 366 7.72 16.96 -8.62
N LEU A 367 6.38 17.02 -8.57
CA LEU A 367 5.52 15.93 -9.06
C LEU A 367 5.74 15.66 -10.55
N ALA A 368 5.87 16.71 -11.37
CA ALA A 368 6.16 16.56 -12.80
C ALA A 368 7.52 15.91 -13.05
N VAL A 369 8.57 16.34 -12.34
CA VAL A 369 9.90 15.71 -12.42
C VAL A 369 9.83 14.25 -12.00
N GLY A 370 9.21 13.95 -10.85
CA GLY A 370 9.07 12.58 -10.35
C GLY A 370 8.29 11.68 -11.30
N ALA A 371 7.17 12.16 -11.85
CA ALA A 371 6.40 11.42 -12.86
C ALA A 371 7.23 11.17 -14.13
N THR A 372 8.01 12.17 -14.58
CA THR A 372 8.86 12.06 -15.77
C THR A 372 9.98 11.04 -15.55
N VAL A 373 10.61 11.03 -14.38
CA VAL A 373 11.64 10.04 -14.01
C VAL A 373 11.04 8.64 -13.94
N ALA A 374 9.85 8.48 -13.35
CA ALA A 374 9.18 7.19 -13.25
C ALA A 374 8.79 6.63 -14.64
N TRP A 375 8.24 7.48 -15.52
CA TRP A 375 7.95 7.10 -16.91
C TRP A 375 9.21 6.82 -17.72
N GLY A 376 10.28 7.60 -17.51
CA GLY A 376 11.59 7.34 -18.11
C GLY A 376 12.12 5.96 -17.71
N ALA A 377 12.12 5.64 -16.41
CA ALA A 377 12.54 4.34 -15.91
C ALA A 377 11.70 3.19 -16.50
N MET A 378 10.39 3.37 -16.61
CA MET A 378 9.50 2.40 -17.25
C MET A 378 9.80 2.22 -18.75
N ALA A 379 10.04 3.31 -19.48
CA ALA A 379 10.37 3.26 -20.91
C ALA A 379 11.77 2.65 -21.17
N PHE A 380 12.72 2.87 -20.27
CA PHE A 380 14.07 2.28 -20.35
C PHE A 380 14.09 0.77 -20.09
N ALA A 381 13.06 0.21 -19.42
CA ALA A 381 13.00 -1.21 -19.12
C ALA A 381 12.74 -2.09 -20.36
N GLY A 382 12.18 -1.53 -21.44
CA GLY A 382 11.94 -2.20 -22.71
C GLY A 382 10.69 -1.66 -23.43
N ILE A 383 10.59 -1.95 -24.73
CA ILE A 383 9.47 -1.52 -25.58
C ILE A 383 8.51 -2.67 -25.94
N ASP A 384 8.89 -3.92 -25.68
CA ASP A 384 8.04 -5.08 -25.87
C ASP A 384 6.96 -5.16 -24.78
N ALA A 385 5.80 -5.73 -25.10
CA ALA A 385 4.64 -5.74 -24.19
C ALA A 385 4.94 -6.42 -22.84
N ILE A 386 5.72 -7.51 -22.83
CA ILE A 386 6.11 -8.22 -21.60
C ILE A 386 7.04 -7.35 -20.74
N ASP A 387 8.02 -6.70 -21.35
CA ASP A 387 8.96 -5.83 -20.64
C ASP A 387 8.25 -4.62 -20.05
N LEU A 388 7.31 -4.04 -20.79
CA LEU A 388 6.48 -2.91 -20.36
C LEU A 388 5.52 -3.31 -19.22
N HIS A 389 4.95 -4.52 -19.29
CA HIS A 389 4.12 -5.09 -18.23
C HIS A 389 4.91 -5.22 -16.92
N TYR A 390 6.07 -5.89 -16.95
CA TYR A 390 6.92 -6.00 -15.77
C TYR A 390 7.42 -4.65 -15.26
N ALA A 391 7.76 -3.72 -16.15
CA ALA A 391 8.15 -2.37 -15.77
C ALA A 391 7.02 -1.63 -15.05
N ALA A 392 5.78 -1.77 -15.49
CA ALA A 392 4.62 -1.20 -14.81
C ALA A 392 4.34 -1.82 -13.42
N LEU A 393 4.70 -3.08 -13.22
CA LEU A 393 4.66 -3.73 -11.90
C LEU A 393 5.78 -3.24 -10.98
N GLU A 394 6.99 -3.04 -11.51
CA GLU A 394 8.16 -2.57 -10.77
C GLU A 394 8.08 -1.07 -10.41
N TRP A 395 7.37 -0.27 -11.21
CA TRP A 395 7.27 1.19 -11.07
C TRP A 395 5.85 1.71 -10.85
N PRO A 396 5.18 1.35 -9.74
CA PRO A 396 3.83 1.86 -9.42
C PRO A 396 3.81 3.40 -9.29
N SER A 397 4.95 4.01 -9.00
CA SER A 397 5.14 5.46 -8.94
C SER A 397 4.76 6.18 -10.24
N ALA A 398 4.89 5.55 -11.42
CA ALA A 398 4.48 6.17 -12.68
C ALA A 398 2.97 6.46 -12.69
N ALA A 399 2.15 5.49 -12.26
CA ALA A 399 0.71 5.68 -12.12
C ALA A 399 0.37 6.70 -11.01
N VAL A 400 0.94 6.52 -9.83
CA VAL A 400 0.62 7.33 -8.63
C VAL A 400 1.00 8.80 -8.81
N LEU A 401 2.21 9.09 -9.30
CA LEU A 401 2.69 10.47 -9.46
C LEU A 401 2.00 11.18 -10.62
N SER A 402 1.67 10.48 -11.71
CA SER A 402 0.86 11.04 -12.80
C SER A 402 -0.55 11.42 -12.34
N LEU A 403 -1.20 10.55 -11.55
CA LEU A 403 -2.51 10.85 -10.97
C LEU A 403 -2.43 11.98 -9.93
N ALA A 404 -1.39 12.01 -9.09
CA ALA A 404 -1.17 13.10 -8.15
C ALA A 404 -0.99 14.45 -8.86
N LEU A 405 -0.18 14.48 -9.93
CA LEU A 405 0.01 15.68 -10.74
C LEU A 405 -1.30 16.11 -11.41
N ALA A 406 -2.06 15.17 -11.97
CA ALA A 406 -3.38 15.44 -12.53
C ALA A 406 -4.33 16.06 -11.50
N GLY A 407 -4.40 15.49 -10.29
CA GLY A 407 -5.20 16.04 -9.18
C GLY A 407 -4.79 17.46 -8.79
N SER A 408 -3.48 17.72 -8.70
CA SER A 408 -2.94 19.06 -8.44
C SER A 408 -3.36 20.08 -9.51
N LEU A 409 -3.22 19.72 -10.79
CA LEU A 409 -3.48 20.61 -11.92
C LEU A 409 -4.97 20.80 -12.23
N ALA A 410 -5.84 19.85 -11.86
CA ALA A 410 -7.28 19.96 -12.07
C ALA A 410 -7.89 21.21 -11.41
N LEU A 411 -7.26 21.69 -10.32
CA LEU A 411 -7.63 22.89 -9.57
C LEU A 411 -6.74 24.10 -9.87
N ALA A 412 -5.86 24.02 -10.88
CA ALA A 412 -5.02 25.15 -11.28
C ALA A 412 -5.86 26.34 -11.73
N ARG A 413 -5.42 27.57 -11.44
CA ARG A 413 -6.14 28.78 -11.86
C ARG A 413 -6.01 29.06 -13.35
N TRP A 414 -4.91 28.61 -13.96
CA TRP A 414 -4.64 28.84 -15.37
C TRP A 414 -5.30 27.74 -16.22
N PRO A 415 -6.25 28.09 -17.12
CA PRO A 415 -6.99 27.10 -17.92
C PRO A 415 -6.14 26.05 -18.66
N PRO A 416 -5.01 26.38 -19.31
CA PRO A 416 -4.22 25.36 -20.01
C PRO A 416 -3.67 24.29 -19.07
N LEU A 417 -3.27 24.67 -17.85
CA LEU A 417 -2.82 23.70 -16.83
C LEU A 417 -3.96 22.77 -16.40
N ARG A 418 -5.20 23.28 -16.32
CA ARG A 418 -6.35 22.43 -16.01
C ARG A 418 -6.61 21.40 -17.11
N TYR A 419 -6.51 21.80 -18.38
CA TYR A 419 -6.67 20.86 -19.49
C TYR A 419 -5.55 19.80 -19.52
N ALA A 420 -4.34 20.13 -19.08
CA ALA A 420 -3.25 19.17 -18.92
C ALA A 420 -3.52 18.07 -17.88
N SER A 421 -4.48 18.27 -16.95
CA SER A 421 -4.84 17.23 -15.98
C SER A 421 -5.43 15.97 -16.62
N VAL A 422 -6.18 16.12 -17.73
CA VAL A 422 -6.82 14.99 -18.43
C VAL A 422 -5.79 14.02 -19.01
N PRO A 423 -4.84 14.44 -19.89
CA PRO A 423 -3.84 13.53 -20.43
C PRO A 423 -2.94 12.93 -19.35
N LEU A 424 -2.66 13.64 -18.25
CA LEU A 424 -1.90 13.10 -17.12
C LEU A 424 -2.68 12.03 -16.33
N ALA A 425 -3.98 12.24 -16.12
CA ALA A 425 -4.83 11.23 -15.52
C ALA A 425 -4.92 9.99 -16.42
N THR A 426 -5.10 10.19 -17.73
CA THR A 426 -5.08 9.12 -18.73
C THR A 426 -3.75 8.36 -18.69
N ALA A 427 -2.61 9.04 -18.68
CA ALA A 427 -1.30 8.40 -18.55
C ALA A 427 -1.23 7.55 -17.28
N GLY A 428 -1.66 8.09 -16.14
CA GLY A 428 -1.71 7.34 -14.87
C GLY A 428 -2.54 6.06 -14.96
N PHE A 429 -3.74 6.12 -15.53
CA PHE A 429 -4.58 4.93 -15.74
C PHE A 429 -4.02 3.97 -16.79
N VAL A 430 -3.33 4.48 -17.82
CA VAL A 430 -2.63 3.66 -18.81
C VAL A 430 -1.50 2.87 -18.14
N ALA A 431 -0.73 3.48 -17.24
CA ALA A 431 0.29 2.75 -16.46
C ALA A 431 -0.32 1.64 -15.58
N VAL A 432 -1.49 1.89 -14.97
CA VAL A 432 -2.24 0.84 -14.26
C VAL A 432 -2.63 -0.28 -15.23
N ALA A 433 -3.22 0.06 -16.38
CA ALA A 433 -3.68 -0.90 -17.37
C ALA A 433 -2.55 -1.75 -17.96
N ILE A 434 -1.39 -1.16 -18.26
CA ILE A 434 -0.21 -1.87 -18.78
C ILE A 434 0.24 -2.98 -17.82
N GLY A 435 0.23 -2.73 -16.50
CA GLY A 435 0.57 -3.76 -15.51
C GLY A 435 -0.54 -4.79 -15.26
N SER A 436 -1.64 -4.78 -16.01
CA SER A 436 -2.74 -5.75 -15.84
C SER A 436 -2.57 -6.99 -16.72
N THR A 437 -3.19 -8.10 -16.30
CA THR A 437 -3.24 -9.33 -17.11
C THR A 437 -3.98 -9.13 -18.42
N SER A 438 -5.01 -8.29 -18.44
CA SER A 438 -5.77 -7.96 -19.65
C SER A 438 -4.91 -7.29 -20.72
N PHE A 439 -3.92 -6.48 -20.33
CA PHE A 439 -2.95 -5.91 -21.26
C PHE A 439 -2.03 -7.01 -21.81
N LEU A 440 -1.50 -7.84 -20.91
CA LEU A 440 -0.61 -8.94 -21.29
C LEU A 440 -1.30 -9.90 -22.26
N ASP A 441 -2.51 -10.38 -21.95
CA ASP A 441 -3.30 -11.30 -22.77
C ASP A 441 -3.64 -10.75 -24.16
N ARG A 442 -3.71 -9.42 -24.31
CA ARG A 442 -4.12 -8.76 -25.56
C ARG A 442 -2.95 -8.31 -26.43
N PHE A 443 -1.82 -7.93 -25.83
CA PHE A 443 -0.70 -7.29 -26.53
C PHE A 443 0.61 -8.10 -26.48
N ALA A 444 0.77 -9.04 -25.56
CA ALA A 444 1.96 -9.89 -25.53
C ALA A 444 1.80 -11.08 -26.47
N ALA A 445 2.79 -11.28 -27.34
CA ALA A 445 2.91 -12.46 -28.17
C ALA A 445 4.02 -13.35 -27.61
N ASP A 446 3.63 -14.35 -26.82
CA ASP A 446 4.56 -15.36 -26.27
C ASP A 446 3.86 -16.74 -26.23
N PRO A 447 4.54 -17.81 -26.66
CA PRO A 447 3.94 -19.13 -26.74
C PRO A 447 3.66 -19.78 -25.38
N LEU A 448 4.15 -19.18 -24.28
CA LEU A 448 3.86 -19.58 -22.89
C LEU A 448 2.89 -18.62 -22.16
N LEU A 449 2.21 -17.74 -22.89
CA LEU A 449 1.12 -16.89 -22.36
C LEU A 449 -0.34 -17.25 -22.78
N PRO A 450 -0.66 -18.32 -23.54
CA PRO A 450 -2.07 -18.55 -23.88
C PRO A 450 -2.94 -18.76 -22.62
N PRO A 451 -4.23 -18.35 -22.66
CA PRO A 451 -5.13 -18.45 -21.52
C PRO A 451 -5.22 -19.89 -21.00
N ALA A 452 -5.06 -20.06 -19.69
CA ALA A 452 -5.14 -21.35 -19.02
C ALA A 452 -6.23 -21.32 -17.94
N ALA A 453 -6.98 -22.41 -17.79
CA ALA A 453 -7.98 -22.53 -16.74
C ALA A 453 -7.34 -22.62 -15.35
N SER A 454 -8.00 -22.02 -14.36
CA SER A 454 -7.56 -22.04 -12.97
C SER A 454 -7.69 -23.43 -12.34
N VAL A 455 -6.86 -23.68 -11.34
CA VAL A 455 -6.86 -24.91 -10.54
C VAL A 455 -7.89 -24.83 -9.42
N THR A 456 -8.54 -25.96 -9.12
CA THR A 456 -9.39 -26.10 -7.92
C THR A 456 -8.56 -26.57 -6.73
N VAL A 457 -8.60 -25.82 -5.63
CA VAL A 457 -7.83 -26.12 -4.41
C VAL A 457 -8.69 -26.85 -3.39
N THR A 458 -8.21 -28.01 -2.93
CA THR A 458 -8.80 -28.76 -1.82
C THR A 458 -7.88 -28.64 -0.61
N THR A 459 -8.45 -28.24 0.53
CA THR A 459 -7.72 -28.20 1.81
C THR A 459 -8.08 -29.44 2.59
N LEU A 460 -7.08 -30.26 2.91
CA LEU A 460 -7.24 -31.48 3.68
C LEU A 460 -7.20 -31.15 5.17
N ALA A 461 -8.35 -31.29 5.83
CA ALA A 461 -8.54 -31.04 7.27
C ALA A 461 -8.98 -32.32 8.01
N VAL A 462 -8.58 -33.48 7.51
CA VAL A 462 -8.95 -34.80 8.06
C VAL A 462 -7.83 -35.30 8.97
N ASP A 463 -8.18 -36.05 10.01
CA ASP A 463 -7.21 -36.69 10.90
C ASP A 463 -6.23 -37.59 10.13
N ALA A 464 -4.96 -37.55 10.54
CA ALA A 464 -3.94 -38.43 9.98
C ALA A 464 -4.22 -39.89 10.37
N ARG A 465 -4.10 -40.80 9.41
CA ARG A 465 -4.17 -42.25 9.64
C ARG A 465 -3.01 -42.74 10.50
N THR A 466 -1.84 -42.15 10.31
CA THR A 466 -0.61 -42.47 11.05
C THR A 466 0.13 -41.17 11.35
N GLU A 467 0.58 -41.01 12.58
CA GLU A 467 1.42 -39.88 13.03
C GLU A 467 2.60 -40.41 13.84
N PHE A 468 3.81 -39.92 13.55
CA PHE A 468 5.02 -40.27 14.29
C PHE A 468 6.07 -39.15 14.17
N ALA A 469 7.02 -39.10 15.11
CA ALA A 469 8.07 -38.08 15.13
C ALA A 469 9.45 -38.67 14.80
N VAL A 470 10.33 -37.85 14.22
CA VAL A 470 11.74 -38.16 13.98
C VAL A 470 12.64 -37.03 14.48
N PRO A 471 13.84 -37.33 15.02
CA PRO A 471 14.68 -36.37 15.74
C PRO A 471 15.57 -35.51 14.81
N PHE A 472 15.14 -35.26 13.58
CA PHE A 472 15.89 -34.49 12.57
C PHE A 472 14.94 -33.75 11.63
N GLU A 473 15.44 -32.71 10.98
CA GLU A 473 14.66 -31.94 10.02
C GLU A 473 14.52 -32.72 8.70
N VAL A 474 13.27 -32.97 8.29
CA VAL A 474 12.98 -33.67 7.03
C VAL A 474 13.08 -32.71 5.84
N ARG A 475 14.11 -32.90 5.01
CA ARG A 475 14.38 -32.13 3.77
C ARG A 475 13.80 -32.76 2.52
N ALA A 476 13.55 -34.06 2.53
CA ALA A 476 12.85 -34.78 1.47
C ALA A 476 11.91 -35.84 2.06
N LEU A 477 10.72 -35.99 1.49
CA LEU A 477 9.75 -37.01 1.87
C LEU A 477 9.38 -37.84 0.63
N ARG A 478 9.45 -39.18 0.76
CA ARG A 478 9.02 -40.14 -0.25
C ARG A 478 8.18 -41.22 0.42
N LEU A 479 7.13 -41.65 -0.29
CA LEU A 479 6.21 -42.68 0.18
C LEU A 479 6.27 -43.87 -0.76
N SER A 480 6.18 -45.05 -0.14
CA SER A 480 5.83 -46.27 -0.86
C SER A 480 4.38 -46.19 -1.39
N PRO A 481 4.05 -46.95 -2.45
CA PRO A 481 2.74 -47.01 -3.09
C PRO A 481 1.53 -47.06 -2.13
N ASP A 482 1.50 -48.02 -1.21
CA ASP A 482 0.42 -48.17 -0.22
C ASP A 482 0.67 -47.30 1.03
N GLY A 483 1.79 -46.58 1.09
CA GLY A 483 2.19 -45.73 2.20
C GLY A 483 2.66 -46.50 3.44
N VAL A 484 3.00 -47.79 3.33
CA VAL A 484 3.45 -48.60 4.47
C VAL A 484 4.90 -48.29 4.84
N PHE A 485 5.74 -47.98 3.86
CA PHE A 485 7.13 -47.55 4.02
C PHE A 485 7.32 -46.08 3.65
N VAL A 486 8.27 -45.44 4.33
CA VAL A 486 8.68 -44.05 4.10
C VAL A 486 10.18 -43.99 3.87
N ALA A 487 10.62 -43.00 3.09
CA ALA A 487 12.02 -42.60 3.02
C ALA A 487 12.12 -41.08 3.25
N LEU A 488 12.88 -40.68 4.26
CA LEU A 488 13.06 -39.31 4.73
C LEU A 488 14.50 -38.88 4.47
N GLY A 489 14.69 -37.80 3.75
CA GLY A 489 16.02 -37.21 3.58
C GLY A 489 16.30 -36.18 4.67
N SER A 490 17.48 -36.25 5.29
CA SER A 490 18.05 -35.19 6.12
C SER A 490 19.36 -34.70 5.52
N GLU A 491 19.74 -33.47 5.85
CA GLU A 491 21.02 -32.87 5.43
C GLU A 491 21.83 -32.52 6.67
N ASN A 492 23.14 -32.83 6.64
CA ASN A 492 24.06 -32.43 7.71
C ASN A 492 24.63 -31.01 7.45
N LYS A 493 25.56 -30.55 8.30
CA LYS A 493 26.16 -29.21 8.18
C LYS A 493 27.06 -29.04 6.95
N ASP A 494 27.48 -30.14 6.36
CA ASP A 494 28.32 -30.19 5.16
C ASP A 494 27.45 -30.41 3.89
N ASP A 495 26.13 -30.23 4.00
CA ASP A 495 25.12 -30.46 2.97
C ASP A 495 25.09 -31.90 2.43
N GLU A 496 25.65 -32.87 3.17
CA GLU A 496 25.57 -34.28 2.81
C GLU A 496 24.18 -34.83 3.16
N THR A 497 23.53 -35.43 2.16
CA THR A 497 22.20 -36.02 2.31
C THR A 497 22.30 -37.43 2.89
N THR A 498 21.48 -37.73 3.91
CA THR A 498 21.26 -39.08 4.43
C THR A 498 19.79 -39.46 4.22
N ILE A 499 19.55 -40.66 3.68
CA ILE A 499 18.21 -41.20 3.49
C ILE A 499 17.89 -42.15 4.64
N HIS A 500 16.88 -41.83 5.43
CA HIS A 500 16.33 -42.65 6.50
C HIS A 500 15.09 -43.38 5.99
N ALA A 501 15.13 -44.70 5.83
CA ALA A 501 13.99 -45.45 5.29
C ALA A 501 13.58 -46.65 6.16
N GLY A 502 12.29 -46.95 6.16
CA GLY A 502 11.71 -48.00 6.98
C GLY A 502 10.18 -47.98 6.98
N ARG A 503 9.57 -48.80 7.81
CA ARG A 503 8.11 -48.85 7.96
C ARG A 503 7.62 -47.56 8.64
N ALA A 504 6.52 -46.99 8.17
CA ALA A 504 5.90 -45.79 8.76
C ALA A 504 5.60 -46.02 10.25
N GLY A 505 6.07 -45.12 11.13
CA GLY A 505 5.95 -45.24 12.59
C GLY A 505 6.83 -46.32 13.23
N GLY A 506 7.66 -47.03 12.46
CA GLY A 506 8.65 -47.99 12.94
C GLY A 506 10.07 -47.43 12.95
N PRO A 507 11.08 -48.26 13.31
CA PRO A 507 12.48 -47.87 13.23
C PRO A 507 12.89 -47.62 11.77
N LEU A 508 13.64 -46.54 11.55
CA LEU A 508 14.22 -46.19 10.25
C LEU A 508 15.70 -46.59 10.22
N THR A 509 16.18 -46.96 9.04
CA THR A 509 17.59 -47.29 8.79
C THR A 509 18.22 -46.24 7.89
N ASP A 510 19.45 -45.88 8.20
CA ASP A 510 20.17 -44.81 7.54
C ASP A 510 20.94 -45.35 6.34
N PHE A 511 20.84 -44.66 5.22
CA PHE A 511 21.53 -44.95 3.98
C PHE A 511 22.26 -43.70 3.49
N THR A 512 23.56 -43.82 3.21
CA THR A 512 24.33 -42.77 2.54
C THR A 512 23.94 -42.72 1.06
N ALA A 513 23.07 -41.79 0.70
CA ALA A 513 22.56 -41.63 -0.66
C ALA A 513 22.06 -40.19 -0.87
N ASP A 514 22.18 -39.70 -2.10
CA ASP A 514 21.75 -38.36 -2.49
C ASP A 514 20.27 -38.30 -2.89
N ASP A 515 19.73 -39.40 -3.42
CA ASP A 515 18.32 -39.50 -3.82
C ASP A 515 17.79 -40.92 -3.64
N ALA A 516 16.46 -41.03 -3.53
CA ALA A 516 15.77 -42.29 -3.30
C ALA A 516 14.41 -42.34 -3.99
N VAL A 517 14.09 -43.48 -4.62
CA VAL A 517 12.81 -43.73 -5.28
C VAL A 517 12.32 -45.14 -4.97
N PHE A 518 11.06 -45.28 -4.58
CA PHE A 518 10.45 -46.60 -4.40
C PHE A 518 10.22 -47.29 -5.75
N VAL A 519 10.83 -48.46 -5.92
CA VAL A 519 10.62 -49.34 -7.09
C VAL A 519 9.24 -49.98 -7.00
N ASP A 520 8.92 -50.48 -5.81
CA ASP A 520 7.64 -51.03 -5.43
C ASP A 520 7.38 -50.79 -3.94
N GLU A 521 6.46 -51.54 -3.34
CA GLU A 521 6.07 -51.38 -1.95
C GLU A 521 7.17 -51.72 -0.94
N GLY A 522 8.12 -52.61 -1.28
CA GLY A 522 9.19 -53.01 -0.36
C GLY A 522 10.59 -52.62 -0.78
N ARG A 523 10.80 -52.32 -2.07
CA ARG A 523 12.13 -52.07 -2.63
C ARG A 523 12.39 -50.59 -2.88
N LEU A 524 13.50 -50.09 -2.34
CA LEU A 524 13.97 -48.71 -2.48
C LEU A 524 15.21 -48.66 -3.37
N LEU A 525 15.15 -47.90 -4.46
CA LEU A 525 16.29 -47.57 -5.31
C LEU A 525 16.98 -46.32 -4.74
N LEU A 526 18.24 -46.46 -4.38
CA LEU A 526 19.10 -45.40 -3.85
C LEU A 526 20.11 -44.99 -4.91
N LEU A 527 20.34 -43.69 -5.02
CA LEU A 527 21.40 -43.09 -5.83
C LEU A 527 22.46 -42.50 -4.92
N GLU A 528 23.69 -42.98 -5.05
CA GLU A 528 24.86 -42.49 -4.33
C GLU A 528 25.88 -41.94 -5.33
N ARG A 529 26.25 -40.66 -5.18
CA ARG A 529 27.30 -40.02 -5.97
C ARG A 529 28.64 -40.25 -5.30
N GLN A 530 29.52 -40.95 -6.01
CA GLN A 530 30.91 -41.13 -5.64
C GLN A 530 31.80 -40.27 -6.54
N ARG A 531 33.06 -40.04 -6.13
CA ARG A 531 34.02 -39.32 -6.97
C ARG A 531 34.21 -40.06 -8.31
N GLY A 532 33.70 -39.45 -9.39
CA GLY A 532 33.82 -39.97 -10.75
C GLY A 532 32.92 -41.16 -11.10
N ALA A 533 31.91 -41.48 -10.28
CA ALA A 533 30.93 -42.53 -10.58
C ALA A 533 29.62 -42.31 -9.81
N THR A 534 28.52 -42.83 -10.34
CA THR A 534 27.25 -42.94 -9.61
C THR A 534 26.96 -44.40 -9.34
N VAL A 535 26.62 -44.74 -8.09
CA VAL A 535 26.18 -46.07 -7.70
C VAL A 535 24.68 -46.07 -7.51
N LEU A 536 24.00 -46.95 -8.24
CA LEU A 536 22.60 -47.25 -8.05
C LEU A 536 22.50 -48.56 -7.29
N ARG A 537 21.78 -48.60 -6.18
CA ARG A 537 21.52 -49.85 -5.44
C ARG A 537 20.06 -49.96 -5.04
N VAL A 538 19.55 -51.19 -5.03
CA VAL A 538 18.21 -51.50 -4.56
C VAL A 538 18.29 -52.25 -3.25
N VAL A 539 17.56 -51.75 -2.26
CA VAL A 539 17.46 -52.31 -0.92
C VAL A 539 16.05 -52.83 -0.70
N ASP A 540 15.91 -54.05 -0.19
CA ASP A 540 14.63 -54.64 0.20
C ASP A 540 14.35 -54.36 1.69
N LEU A 541 13.45 -53.41 1.96
CA LEU A 541 13.06 -52.99 3.31
C LEU A 541 12.27 -54.07 4.06
N ARG A 542 11.76 -55.11 3.38
CA ARG A 542 11.03 -56.23 4.00
C ARG A 542 11.98 -57.33 4.50
N ARG A 543 13.19 -57.37 3.96
CA ARG A 543 14.21 -58.39 4.26
C ARG A 543 15.41 -57.77 4.97
N GLU A 544 15.13 -57.10 6.09
CA GLU A 544 16.15 -56.47 6.95
C GLU A 544 17.09 -55.53 6.19
N ASN A 545 16.55 -54.76 5.24
CA ASN A 545 17.30 -53.79 4.44
C ASN A 545 18.47 -54.41 3.65
N ARG A 546 18.31 -55.66 3.20
CA ARG A 546 19.32 -56.33 2.38
C ARG A 546 19.42 -55.68 1.01
N GLU A 547 20.65 -55.38 0.59
CA GLU A 547 20.95 -55.00 -0.79
C GLU A 547 20.69 -56.21 -1.71
N VAL A 548 19.81 -56.01 -2.69
CA VAL A 548 19.40 -57.05 -3.64
C VAL A 548 19.96 -56.84 -5.04
N TRP A 549 20.35 -55.61 -5.37
CA TRP A 549 20.96 -55.25 -6.66
C TRP A 549 21.81 -53.99 -6.52
N SER A 550 22.92 -53.93 -7.25
CA SER A 550 23.80 -52.77 -7.31
C SER A 550 24.46 -52.66 -8.67
N LEU A 551 24.64 -51.41 -9.12
CA LEU A 551 25.21 -51.06 -10.40
C LEU A 551 26.02 -49.78 -10.28
N ARG A 552 27.26 -49.84 -10.76
CA ARG A 552 28.15 -48.67 -10.85
C ARG A 552 28.12 -48.12 -12.28
N SER A 553 27.74 -46.86 -12.43
CA SER A 553 27.80 -46.11 -13.68
C SER A 553 28.98 -45.13 -13.63
N PRO A 554 29.81 -45.03 -14.69
CA PRO A 554 30.93 -44.08 -14.74
C PRO A 554 30.47 -42.62 -14.88
N LEU A 555 29.16 -42.38 -15.06
CA LEU A 555 28.62 -41.03 -15.13
C LEU A 555 28.48 -40.41 -13.74
N SER A 556 28.87 -39.14 -13.63
CA SER A 556 28.47 -38.27 -12.51
C SER A 556 27.09 -37.71 -12.82
N ALA A 557 26.04 -38.50 -12.60
CA ALA A 557 24.68 -38.14 -12.97
C ALA A 557 24.18 -36.94 -12.15
N VAL A 558 23.43 -36.04 -12.80
CA VAL A 558 22.84 -34.86 -12.16
C VAL A 558 21.37 -35.12 -11.80
N ARG A 559 20.70 -36.06 -12.48
CA ARG A 559 19.28 -36.36 -12.28
C ARG A 559 18.97 -37.85 -12.50
N LEU A 560 18.25 -38.47 -11.55
CA LEU A 560 17.65 -39.80 -11.70
C LEU A 560 16.22 -39.69 -12.20
N LEU A 561 15.90 -40.46 -13.23
CA LEU A 561 14.57 -40.64 -13.79
C LEU A 561 14.18 -42.10 -13.65
N PHE A 562 13.02 -42.38 -13.07
CA PHE A 562 12.55 -43.74 -12.85
C PHE A 562 11.12 -43.93 -13.39
N HIS A 563 10.91 -45.01 -14.14
CA HIS A 563 9.62 -45.41 -14.67
C HIS A 563 9.15 -46.71 -14.03
N ARG A 564 8.18 -46.59 -13.11
CA ARG A 564 7.72 -47.71 -12.28
C ARG A 564 7.06 -48.85 -13.08
N ALA A 565 6.32 -48.56 -14.15
CA ALA A 565 5.60 -49.61 -14.88
C ALA A 565 6.53 -50.54 -15.69
N SER A 566 7.70 -50.05 -16.11
CA SER A 566 8.71 -50.84 -16.83
C SER A 566 9.94 -51.17 -15.99
N ASN A 567 10.00 -50.71 -14.74
CA ASN A 567 11.19 -50.74 -13.89
C ASN A 567 12.44 -50.17 -14.57
N GLU A 568 12.26 -49.20 -15.48
CA GLU A 568 13.37 -48.56 -16.20
C GLU A 568 13.90 -47.39 -15.37
N TRP A 569 15.21 -47.39 -15.12
CA TRP A 569 15.93 -46.26 -14.56
C TRP A 569 16.74 -45.59 -15.66
N ARG A 570 16.92 -44.28 -15.54
CA ARG A 570 17.73 -43.48 -16.43
C ARG A 570 18.43 -42.37 -15.65
N LEU A 571 19.72 -42.23 -15.90
CA LEU A 571 20.55 -41.16 -15.39
C LEU A 571 20.81 -40.17 -16.51
N LEU A 572 20.57 -38.89 -16.27
CA LEU A 572 20.84 -37.80 -17.20
C LEU A 572 21.84 -36.83 -16.56
N GLY A 573 22.83 -36.41 -17.35
CA GLY A 573 23.84 -35.46 -16.91
C GLY A 573 24.73 -34.99 -18.04
N TRP A 574 25.85 -34.39 -17.66
CA TRP A 574 26.84 -33.80 -18.55
C TRP A 574 28.19 -34.49 -18.36
N ASN A 575 28.93 -34.69 -19.45
CA ASN A 575 30.30 -35.20 -19.42
C ASN A 575 31.12 -34.57 -20.54
N ASP A 576 32.18 -33.83 -20.18
CA ASP A 576 33.04 -33.07 -21.10
C ASP A 576 32.27 -32.14 -22.07
N GLY A 577 31.21 -31.48 -21.59
CA GLY A 577 30.37 -30.59 -22.39
C GLY A 577 29.29 -31.30 -23.22
N ASP A 578 29.33 -32.63 -23.35
CA ASP A 578 28.28 -33.41 -24.01
C ASP A 578 27.18 -33.82 -23.02
N ILE A 579 25.96 -33.96 -23.53
CA ILE A 579 24.83 -34.52 -22.79
C ILE A 579 24.96 -36.04 -22.85
N VAL A 580 24.96 -36.70 -21.68
CA VAL A 580 25.06 -38.16 -21.61
C VAL A 580 23.92 -38.73 -20.77
N SER A 581 23.35 -39.82 -21.27
CA SER A 581 22.33 -40.61 -20.58
C SER A 581 22.77 -42.06 -20.47
N THR A 582 22.60 -42.64 -19.28
CA THR A 582 22.66 -44.10 -19.09
C THR A 582 21.30 -44.61 -18.66
N ALA A 583 20.84 -45.71 -19.24
CA ALA A 583 19.55 -46.31 -18.92
C ALA A 583 19.68 -47.83 -18.80
N GLY A 584 18.81 -48.42 -17.97
CA GLY A 584 18.70 -49.86 -17.79
C GLY A 584 17.41 -50.21 -17.06
N THR A 585 17.20 -51.49 -16.80
CA THR A 585 16.11 -51.97 -15.96
C THR A 585 16.65 -52.36 -14.60
N VAL A 586 15.86 -52.15 -13.54
CA VAL A 586 16.17 -52.69 -12.22
C VAL A 586 16.29 -54.22 -12.32
N ASP A 587 17.23 -54.80 -11.58
CA ASP A 587 17.59 -56.23 -11.61
C ASP A 587 18.32 -56.71 -12.88
N ASP A 588 18.56 -55.84 -13.88
CA ASP A 588 19.45 -56.10 -15.02
C ASP A 588 20.76 -55.31 -14.86
N HIS A 589 21.88 -55.88 -15.31
CA HIS A 589 23.19 -55.20 -15.34
C HIS A 589 23.53 -54.61 -16.70
N ARG A 590 22.69 -54.82 -17.72
CA ARG A 590 22.88 -54.20 -19.04
C ARG A 590 22.54 -52.71 -18.96
N VAL A 591 23.52 -51.91 -19.35
CA VAL A 591 23.39 -50.45 -19.42
C VAL A 591 23.48 -50.01 -20.87
N ARG A 592 22.51 -49.20 -21.30
CA ARG A 592 22.58 -48.48 -22.58
C ARG A 592 23.04 -47.06 -22.32
N GLU A 593 24.13 -46.67 -22.97
CA GLU A 593 24.62 -45.30 -22.98
C GLU A 593 24.27 -44.60 -24.29
N GLU A 594 23.80 -43.36 -24.19
CA GLU A 594 23.55 -42.49 -25.31
C GLU A 594 24.15 -41.11 -25.04
N ARG A 595 24.77 -40.53 -26.07
CA ARG A 595 25.45 -39.24 -26.02
C ARG A 595 24.93 -38.31 -27.11
N TRP A 596 24.79 -37.03 -26.78
CA TRP A 596 24.40 -35.95 -27.68
C TRP A 596 25.31 -34.75 -27.48
N LYS A 597 25.64 -34.07 -28.58
CA LYS A 597 26.42 -32.84 -28.51
C LYS A 597 25.55 -31.69 -28.01
N ALA A 598 26.08 -30.86 -27.11
CA ALA A 598 25.37 -29.68 -26.63
C ALA A 598 24.99 -28.73 -27.78
N PRO A 599 23.87 -27.99 -27.66
CA PRO A 599 23.48 -27.00 -28.65
C PRO A 599 24.41 -25.78 -28.68
N LEU A 600 25.16 -25.51 -27.61
CA LEU A 600 26.07 -24.39 -27.44
C LEU A 600 27.37 -24.86 -26.76
N ASP A 601 28.46 -24.12 -26.96
CA ASP A 601 29.76 -24.42 -26.35
C ASP A 601 29.82 -24.07 -24.85
N ASP A 602 29.05 -23.06 -24.44
CA ASP A 602 28.85 -22.69 -23.03
C ASP A 602 27.63 -23.42 -22.48
N ILE A 603 27.86 -24.27 -21.47
CA ILE A 603 26.83 -25.13 -20.87
C ILE A 603 26.28 -24.57 -19.55
N ASP A 604 26.86 -23.49 -19.02
CA ASP A 604 26.50 -22.98 -17.68
C ASP A 604 25.04 -22.50 -17.60
N ASP A 605 24.48 -22.05 -18.73
CA ASP A 605 23.09 -21.60 -18.87
C ASP A 605 22.13 -22.70 -19.40
N LEU A 606 22.61 -23.94 -19.57
CA LEU A 606 21.85 -25.06 -20.15
C LEU A 606 21.41 -26.08 -19.09
N ASP A 607 20.12 -26.43 -19.09
CA ASP A 607 19.58 -27.55 -18.29
C ASP A 607 19.03 -28.65 -19.20
N ALA A 608 19.52 -29.88 -19.03
CA ALA A 608 19.05 -31.05 -19.75
C ALA A 608 17.82 -31.64 -19.02
N LEU A 609 16.64 -31.46 -19.60
CA LEU A 609 15.38 -31.73 -18.92
C LEU A 609 14.95 -33.19 -19.05
N SER A 610 14.79 -33.67 -20.28
CA SER A 610 14.19 -34.99 -20.54
C SER A 610 14.64 -35.59 -21.84
N ILE A 611 14.47 -36.91 -21.98
CA ILE A 611 14.72 -37.64 -23.23
C ILE A 611 13.44 -38.32 -23.68
N SER A 612 12.96 -37.96 -24.86
CA SER A 612 11.81 -38.61 -25.52
C SER A 612 12.27 -39.25 -26.82
N ARG A 613 12.02 -40.56 -26.95
CA ARG A 613 12.51 -41.42 -28.06
C ARG A 613 14.04 -41.37 -28.21
N ARG A 614 14.58 -40.41 -28.95
CA ARG A 614 16.02 -40.19 -29.22
C ARG A 614 16.42 -38.71 -29.23
N GLU A 615 15.51 -37.82 -28.82
CA GLU A 615 15.75 -36.39 -28.73
C GLU A 615 15.78 -35.95 -27.27
N VAL A 616 16.75 -35.12 -26.93
CA VAL A 616 16.88 -34.49 -25.61
C VAL A 616 16.22 -33.12 -25.67
N LEU A 617 15.36 -32.82 -24.70
CA LEU A 617 14.87 -31.47 -24.46
C LEU A 617 15.87 -30.72 -23.58
N VAL A 618 16.40 -29.62 -24.09
CA VAL A 618 17.33 -28.74 -23.36
C VAL A 618 16.71 -27.36 -23.21
N LEU A 619 16.80 -26.79 -22.02
CA LEU A 619 16.38 -25.41 -21.72
C LEU A 619 17.61 -24.54 -21.53
N GLU A 620 17.70 -23.47 -22.31
CA GLU A 620 18.69 -22.41 -22.16
C GLU A 620 18.02 -21.22 -21.45
N THR A 621 18.60 -20.76 -20.34
CA THR A 621 18.07 -19.61 -19.58
C THR A 621 19.04 -18.44 -19.63
N ARG A 622 18.83 -17.50 -20.55
CA ARG A 622 19.66 -16.29 -20.63
C ARG A 622 19.13 -15.21 -19.72
N ARG A 623 19.98 -14.69 -18.83
CA ARG A 623 19.65 -13.52 -18.02
C ARG A 623 20.24 -12.27 -18.65
N ARG A 624 19.39 -11.47 -19.30
CA ARG A 624 19.79 -10.19 -19.85
C ARG A 624 19.59 -9.09 -18.81
N SER A 625 20.63 -8.28 -18.62
CA SER A 625 20.43 -6.97 -18.01
C SER A 625 19.89 -6.02 -19.09
N PRO A 626 18.74 -5.36 -18.89
CA PRO A 626 18.26 -4.34 -19.82
C PRO A 626 19.23 -3.14 -19.95
N LEU A 627 20.28 -3.07 -19.11
CA LEU A 627 21.18 -1.93 -18.98
C LEU A 627 22.64 -2.23 -19.40
N ALA A 628 22.87 -3.18 -20.31
CA ALA A 628 24.20 -3.48 -20.85
C ALA A 628 24.71 -2.36 -21.79
N GLY A 629 25.04 -1.19 -21.25
CA GLY A 629 25.70 -0.08 -21.93
C GLY A 629 26.92 0.42 -21.15
N ASN A 630 28.05 0.63 -21.84
CA ASN A 630 29.31 1.09 -21.24
C ASN A 630 29.29 2.62 -21.05
N GLY A 631 28.93 3.11 -19.85
CA GLY A 631 29.00 4.56 -19.58
C GLY A 631 28.86 4.97 -18.10
N ARG A 632 29.23 6.23 -17.80
CA ARG A 632 29.16 6.89 -16.47
C ARG A 632 27.76 6.86 -15.82
N PHE A 633 26.71 6.62 -16.59
CA PHE A 633 25.33 6.45 -16.10
C PHE A 633 25.12 5.20 -15.23
N ARG A 634 26.01 4.19 -15.31
CA ARG A 634 25.91 2.92 -14.57
C ARG A 634 25.95 3.09 -13.04
N GLN A 635 26.59 4.14 -12.52
CA GLN A 635 26.68 4.42 -11.07
C GLN A 635 25.35 4.96 -10.48
N TRP A 636 24.64 5.82 -11.20
CA TRP A 636 23.31 6.30 -10.78
C TRP A 636 22.25 5.19 -10.88
N LEU A 637 22.43 4.25 -11.81
CA LEU A 637 21.49 3.16 -12.09
C LEU A 637 21.66 1.95 -11.14
N ALA A 638 22.77 1.85 -10.41
CA ALA A 638 22.96 0.82 -9.38
C ALA A 638 21.98 0.97 -8.19
N LEU A 639 21.44 2.18 -7.97
CA LEU A 639 20.39 2.45 -6.98
C LEU A 639 19.02 1.85 -7.35
N VAL A 640 18.84 1.45 -8.61
CA VAL A 640 17.55 1.05 -9.18
C VAL A 640 17.41 -0.48 -9.31
N GLN A 641 18.52 -1.23 -9.32
CA GLN A 641 18.58 -2.70 -9.42
C GLN A 641 17.44 -3.34 -10.25
N PRO A 642 17.31 -3.03 -11.55
CA PRO A 642 16.28 -3.67 -12.35
C PRO A 642 16.49 -5.18 -12.33
N ARG A 643 15.40 -5.93 -12.17
CA ARG A 643 15.46 -7.39 -12.23
C ARG A 643 16.03 -7.81 -13.57
N LEU A 644 16.93 -8.80 -13.55
CA LEU A 644 17.42 -9.43 -14.76
C LEU A 644 16.22 -10.00 -15.53
N ARG A 645 16.10 -9.66 -16.81
CA ARG A 645 15.07 -10.22 -17.69
C ARG A 645 15.56 -11.60 -18.13
N ALA A 646 14.75 -12.62 -17.91
CA ALA A 646 15.05 -13.98 -18.36
C ALA A 646 14.50 -14.18 -19.78
N GLU A 647 15.30 -14.79 -20.64
CA GLU A 647 14.88 -15.31 -21.93
C GLU A 647 15.12 -16.83 -21.91
N SER A 648 14.05 -17.59 -22.13
CA SER A 648 14.03 -19.05 -22.05
C SER A 648 13.90 -19.64 -23.44
N ARG A 649 14.88 -20.43 -23.88
CA ARG A 649 14.89 -21.08 -25.20
C ARG A 649 14.92 -22.58 -25.06
N PHE A 650 14.03 -23.26 -25.78
CA PHE A 650 14.00 -24.71 -25.81
C PHE A 650 14.60 -25.26 -27.09
N TRP A 651 15.48 -26.23 -26.89
CA TRP A 651 16.21 -26.92 -27.93
C TRP A 651 15.79 -28.39 -27.93
N ALA A 652 15.48 -28.90 -29.12
CA ALA A 652 15.39 -30.34 -29.38
C ALA A 652 16.75 -30.78 -29.94
N VAL A 653 17.46 -31.61 -29.17
CA VAL A 653 18.81 -32.08 -29.51
C VAL A 653 18.75 -33.55 -29.92
N SER A 654 19.09 -33.82 -31.16
CA SER A 654 19.26 -35.16 -31.72
C SER A 654 20.75 -35.50 -31.87
N LYS A 655 21.09 -36.73 -32.28
CA LYS A 655 22.50 -37.13 -32.49
C LYS A 655 23.22 -36.34 -33.59
N HIS A 656 22.48 -35.72 -34.51
CA HIS A 656 23.04 -35.09 -35.71
C HIS A 656 22.70 -33.61 -35.84
N SER A 657 21.74 -33.11 -35.05
CA SER A 657 21.29 -31.72 -35.14
C SER A 657 20.67 -31.25 -33.84
N SER A 658 20.79 -29.95 -33.59
CA SER A 658 20.13 -29.23 -32.51
C SER A 658 19.24 -28.15 -33.11
N LEU A 659 17.96 -28.11 -32.72
CA LEU A 659 16.99 -27.16 -33.25
C LEU A 659 16.29 -26.42 -32.12
N MET A 660 16.38 -25.09 -32.11
CA MET A 660 15.53 -24.25 -31.28
C MET A 660 14.12 -24.21 -31.88
N PHE A 661 13.11 -24.55 -31.09
CA PHE A 661 11.71 -24.57 -31.56
C PHE A 661 10.76 -23.71 -30.72
N LEU A 662 11.18 -23.30 -29.52
CA LEU A 662 10.39 -22.46 -28.63
C LEU A 662 11.28 -21.41 -27.99
N ASN A 663 10.83 -20.15 -28.01
CA ASN A 663 11.47 -19.03 -27.33
C ASN A 663 10.41 -18.28 -26.52
N SER A 664 10.72 -17.96 -25.27
CA SER A 664 9.85 -17.21 -24.37
C SER A 664 10.64 -16.15 -23.63
N ARG A 665 10.02 -15.01 -23.36
CA ARG A 665 10.61 -13.92 -22.55
C ARG A 665 10.25 -14.02 -21.06
N LEU A 666 9.73 -15.17 -20.65
CA LEU A 666 9.42 -15.46 -19.26
C LEU A 666 10.58 -16.25 -18.64
N ASP A 667 10.74 -16.10 -17.32
CA ASP A 667 11.55 -17.03 -16.53
C ASP A 667 10.81 -18.35 -16.44
N VAL A 668 11.36 -19.40 -17.04
CA VAL A 668 10.73 -20.72 -17.11
C VAL A 668 11.46 -21.67 -16.18
N ARG A 669 10.68 -22.35 -15.33
CA ARG A 669 11.15 -23.43 -14.48
C ARG A 669 10.55 -24.73 -14.99
N CYS A 670 11.40 -25.60 -15.50
CA CYS A 670 10.99 -26.91 -15.96
C CYS A 670 11.43 -27.98 -14.97
N ARG A 671 10.70 -29.09 -14.99
CA ARG A 671 11.15 -30.31 -14.34
C ARG A 671 11.35 -31.40 -15.38
N GLY A 672 12.43 -32.17 -15.27
CA GLY A 672 12.65 -33.29 -16.17
C GLY A 672 11.47 -34.28 -16.15
N ALA A 673 10.96 -34.60 -17.34
CA ALA A 673 9.94 -35.62 -17.55
C ALA A 673 10.41 -36.98 -17.01
N ARG A 674 9.45 -37.83 -16.59
CA ARG A 674 9.77 -39.22 -16.26
C ARG A 674 10.34 -39.94 -17.48
N ALA A 675 11.11 -40.99 -17.25
CA ALA A 675 11.43 -41.94 -18.31
C ALA A 675 10.10 -42.48 -18.89
N GLY A 676 9.87 -42.34 -20.20
CA GLY A 676 8.67 -42.85 -20.87
C GLY A 676 7.47 -41.90 -20.99
N GLU A 677 7.46 -40.71 -20.36
CA GLU A 677 6.45 -39.68 -20.61
C GLU A 677 6.89 -38.79 -21.80
N GLU A 678 6.00 -38.53 -22.77
CA GLU A 678 6.36 -37.83 -24.02
C GLU A 678 6.61 -36.31 -23.84
N GLY A 679 6.26 -35.70 -22.68
CA GLY A 679 6.41 -34.26 -22.45
C GLY A 679 6.88 -33.87 -21.04
N THR A 680 7.63 -32.76 -20.96
CA THR A 680 8.14 -32.16 -19.71
C THR A 680 7.20 -31.08 -19.20
N THR A 681 6.80 -31.14 -17.92
CA THR A 681 6.01 -30.06 -17.30
C THR A 681 6.91 -28.90 -16.88
N CYS A 682 6.57 -27.71 -17.36
CA CYS A 682 7.21 -26.44 -17.06
C CYS A 682 6.22 -25.44 -16.48
N SER A 683 6.73 -24.49 -15.71
CA SER A 683 5.98 -23.35 -15.20
C SER A 683 6.64 -22.04 -15.58
N ALA A 684 5.84 -21.03 -15.93
CA ALA A 684 6.31 -19.68 -16.21
C ALA A 684 5.49 -18.67 -15.41
N PHE A 685 6.15 -17.70 -14.78
CA PHE A 685 5.49 -16.65 -14.00
C PHE A 685 5.44 -15.34 -14.78
N ASP A 686 4.25 -14.85 -15.07
CA ASP A 686 4.05 -13.66 -15.90
C ASP A 686 4.08 -12.33 -15.12
N GLY A 687 4.35 -12.38 -13.81
CA GLY A 687 4.27 -11.22 -12.91
C GLY A 687 2.98 -11.21 -12.09
N THR A 688 1.96 -11.94 -12.53
CA THR A 688 0.63 -11.96 -11.89
C THR A 688 0.07 -13.34 -11.58
N ARG A 689 0.40 -14.33 -12.42
CA ARG A 689 -0.04 -15.73 -12.33
C ARG A 689 1.09 -16.64 -12.82
N THR A 690 1.09 -17.87 -12.33
CA THR A 690 1.98 -18.92 -12.84
C THR A 690 1.19 -19.85 -13.75
N GLY A 691 1.58 -19.90 -15.03
CA GLY A 691 1.07 -20.84 -16.01
C GLY A 691 1.89 -22.14 -16.00
N PHE A 692 1.22 -23.27 -16.22
CA PHE A 692 1.83 -24.59 -16.36
C PHE A 692 1.63 -25.13 -17.78
N PHE A 693 2.69 -25.67 -18.35
CA PHE A 693 2.76 -26.12 -19.74
C PHE A 693 3.45 -27.48 -19.83
N ALA A 694 3.00 -28.34 -20.74
CA ALA A 694 3.77 -29.50 -21.16
C ALA A 694 4.50 -29.17 -22.47
N VAL A 695 5.81 -29.39 -22.49
CA VAL A 695 6.68 -29.18 -23.66
C VAL A 695 7.10 -30.54 -24.20
N ASP A 696 6.77 -30.79 -25.47
CA ASP A 696 7.11 -32.00 -26.18
C ASP A 696 8.24 -31.71 -27.20
N PRO A 697 9.44 -32.32 -27.04
CA PRO A 697 10.55 -32.10 -27.97
C PRO A 697 10.31 -32.71 -29.35
N VAL A 698 9.53 -33.80 -29.46
CA VAL A 698 9.26 -34.52 -30.71
C VAL A 698 8.20 -33.80 -31.54
N MET A 699 7.09 -33.42 -30.91
CA MET A 699 6.04 -32.63 -31.58
C MET A 699 6.45 -31.16 -31.75
N ARG A 700 7.48 -30.71 -31.02
CA ARG A 700 7.99 -29.33 -31.01
C ARG A 700 6.90 -28.32 -30.68
N ARG A 701 6.09 -28.64 -29.68
CA ARG A 701 4.94 -27.85 -29.26
C ARG A 701 4.88 -27.73 -27.74
N SER A 702 4.36 -26.60 -27.28
CA SER A 702 3.90 -26.41 -25.91
C SER A 702 2.38 -26.62 -25.85
N THR A 703 1.91 -27.25 -24.79
CA THR A 703 0.49 -27.42 -24.49
C THR A 703 0.19 -26.83 -23.12
N VAL A 704 -0.87 -26.02 -23.04
CA VAL A 704 -1.27 -25.36 -21.81
C VAL A 704 -2.00 -26.37 -20.91
N LEU A 705 -1.62 -26.46 -19.64
CA LEU A 705 -2.19 -27.41 -18.68
C LEU A 705 -3.12 -26.71 -17.69
N ALA A 706 -2.61 -25.70 -16.98
CA ALA A 706 -3.31 -25.02 -15.89
C ALA A 706 -2.70 -23.65 -15.59
N SER A 707 -3.42 -22.80 -14.85
CA SER A 707 -2.85 -21.59 -14.20
C SER A 707 -3.21 -21.52 -12.73
N VAL A 708 -2.36 -20.84 -11.97
CA VAL A 708 -2.63 -20.43 -10.58
C VAL A 708 -2.38 -18.93 -10.42
N ALA A 709 -3.19 -18.26 -9.62
CA ALA A 709 -3.02 -16.86 -9.29
C ALA A 709 -1.77 -16.66 -8.43
N GLY A 710 -0.95 -15.65 -8.74
CA GLY A 710 0.29 -15.38 -8.02
C GLY A 710 1.44 -16.29 -8.40
N HIS A 711 2.53 -16.22 -7.62
CA HIS A 711 3.76 -16.91 -7.94
C HIS A 711 3.79 -18.31 -7.30
N PHE A 712 3.93 -19.33 -8.13
CA PHE A 712 4.14 -20.72 -7.72
C PHE A 712 5.60 -21.12 -7.91
N TYR A 713 6.29 -21.41 -6.82
CA TYR A 713 7.66 -21.89 -6.83
C TYR A 713 7.68 -23.43 -6.92
N LEU A 714 7.92 -23.95 -8.12
CA LEU A 714 8.04 -25.37 -8.37
C LEU A 714 9.26 -25.97 -7.62
N ARG A 715 9.06 -26.97 -6.75
CA ARG A 715 10.14 -27.63 -5.98
C ARG A 715 10.54 -28.99 -6.56
N SER A 716 9.60 -29.94 -6.69
CA SER A 716 9.96 -31.33 -7.06
C SER A 716 8.81 -32.11 -7.75
N ASP A 717 9.12 -33.31 -8.25
CA ASP A 717 8.08 -34.32 -8.49
C ASP A 717 7.48 -34.77 -7.19
N ALA A 718 6.19 -35.03 -7.19
CA ALA A 718 5.56 -35.81 -6.15
C ALA A 718 5.06 -37.17 -6.66
N GLY A 719 5.18 -37.47 -7.97
CA GLY A 719 4.76 -38.74 -8.55
C GLY A 719 3.35 -38.67 -9.16
N GLN A 720 3.02 -39.61 -10.07
CA GLN A 720 1.66 -39.78 -10.63
C GLN A 720 0.99 -38.54 -11.25
N GLY A 721 1.80 -37.69 -11.89
CA GLY A 721 1.38 -36.40 -12.45
C GLY A 721 1.20 -35.26 -11.44
N TRP A 722 1.60 -35.43 -10.17
CA TRP A 722 1.63 -34.39 -9.15
C TRP A 722 2.97 -33.68 -9.11
N VAL A 723 2.95 -32.35 -8.99
CA VAL A 723 4.12 -31.52 -8.73
C VAL A 723 4.00 -30.89 -7.35
N LEU A 724 5.12 -30.85 -6.62
CA LEU A 724 5.22 -30.14 -5.36
C LEU A 724 5.75 -28.73 -5.63
N GLY A 725 5.12 -27.73 -5.02
CA GLY A 725 5.68 -26.39 -4.97
C GLY A 725 5.12 -25.55 -3.84
N ARG A 726 5.64 -24.34 -3.73
CA ARG A 726 5.18 -23.35 -2.78
C ARG A 726 4.27 -22.34 -3.47
N TRP A 727 3.08 -22.17 -2.93
CA TRP A 727 2.07 -21.24 -3.43
C TRP A 727 1.44 -20.51 -2.23
N ASP A 728 1.46 -19.17 -2.26
CA ASP A 728 0.95 -18.32 -1.17
C ASP A 728 1.57 -18.68 0.21
N ASP A 729 2.89 -18.83 0.23
CA ASP A 729 3.72 -19.24 1.38
C ASP A 729 3.44 -20.63 1.98
N ARG A 730 2.53 -21.41 1.37
CA ARG A 730 2.21 -22.79 1.76
C ARG A 730 2.68 -23.81 0.73
N LEU A 731 2.91 -25.04 1.17
CA LEU A 731 3.18 -26.15 0.25
C LEU A 731 1.89 -26.70 -0.35
N VAL A 732 1.93 -26.93 -1.65
CA VAL A 732 0.80 -27.42 -2.43
C VAL A 732 1.27 -28.51 -3.38
N LEU A 733 0.52 -29.61 -3.40
CA LEU A 733 0.61 -30.63 -4.43
C LEU A 733 -0.36 -30.25 -5.55
N LEU A 734 0.14 -30.12 -6.78
CA LEU A 734 -0.64 -29.72 -7.94
C LEU A 734 -0.62 -30.83 -9.00
N ARG A 735 -1.79 -31.25 -9.44
CA ARG A 735 -1.97 -32.12 -10.60
C ARG A 735 -2.41 -31.30 -11.80
N THR A 736 -1.44 -30.88 -12.59
CA THR A 736 -1.62 -29.92 -13.71
C THR A 736 -2.64 -30.43 -14.73
N ALA A 737 -2.55 -31.70 -15.16
CA ALA A 737 -3.45 -32.29 -16.15
C ALA A 737 -4.93 -32.36 -15.72
N ARG A 738 -5.20 -32.48 -14.40
CA ARG A 738 -6.58 -32.52 -13.86
C ARG A 738 -7.02 -31.18 -13.27
N ARG A 739 -6.12 -30.18 -13.20
CA ARG A 739 -6.36 -28.88 -12.57
C ARG A 739 -6.82 -29.00 -11.12
N GLN A 740 -6.20 -29.93 -10.38
CA GLN A 740 -6.48 -30.18 -8.97
C GLN A 740 -5.26 -29.83 -8.12
N ALA A 741 -5.46 -29.08 -7.04
CA ALA A 741 -4.45 -28.82 -6.04
C ALA A 741 -4.91 -29.33 -4.68
N ILE A 742 -3.98 -29.89 -3.91
CA ILE A 742 -4.19 -30.34 -2.53
C ILE A 742 -3.19 -29.62 -1.64
N ARG A 743 -3.68 -29.07 -0.53
CA ARG A 743 -2.87 -28.55 0.58
C ARG A 743 -3.38 -29.11 1.89
N VAL A 744 -2.50 -29.23 2.88
CA VAL A 744 -2.86 -29.66 4.24
C VAL A 744 -3.26 -28.43 5.05
N ASP A 745 -4.23 -28.58 5.95
CA ASP A 745 -4.60 -27.50 6.85
C ASP A 745 -3.50 -27.24 7.89
N GLU A 746 -3.24 -25.96 8.16
CA GLU A 746 -2.18 -25.48 9.06
C GLU A 746 -2.76 -24.64 10.21
N THR A 747 -4.07 -24.75 10.47
CA THR A 747 -4.80 -23.96 11.47
C THR A 747 -4.31 -24.17 12.91
N ASP A 748 -3.72 -25.34 13.21
CA ASP A 748 -3.12 -25.66 14.51
C ASP A 748 -1.73 -25.00 14.74
N GLY A 749 -1.27 -24.19 13.79
CA GLY A 749 0.03 -23.51 13.87
C GLY A 749 1.23 -24.36 13.44
N THR A 750 1.00 -25.61 12.99
CA THR A 750 2.04 -26.47 12.41
C THR A 750 2.27 -26.11 10.94
N ARG A 751 3.43 -25.51 10.63
CA ARG A 751 3.84 -25.23 9.26
C ARG A 751 4.33 -26.51 8.59
N VAL A 752 3.84 -26.82 7.39
CA VAL A 752 4.27 -28.00 6.64
C VAL A 752 5.51 -27.66 5.80
N ASP A 753 6.59 -28.43 6.01
CA ASP A 753 7.89 -28.22 5.36
C ASP A 753 8.12 -29.16 4.17
N GLN A 754 7.45 -30.31 4.15
CA GLN A 754 7.48 -31.26 3.03
C GLN A 754 6.12 -31.94 2.81
N LEU A 755 5.82 -32.25 1.55
CA LEU A 755 4.66 -33.05 1.14
C LEU A 755 5.08 -34.14 0.16
N ALA A 756 4.42 -35.29 0.24
CA ALA A 756 4.56 -36.38 -0.73
C ALA A 756 3.20 -37.04 -0.97
N ILE A 757 3.06 -37.71 -2.11
CA ILE A 757 1.85 -38.44 -2.47
C ILE A 757 2.22 -39.74 -3.17
N ALA A 758 1.53 -40.82 -2.82
CA ALA A 758 1.67 -42.12 -3.47
C ALA A 758 0.30 -42.80 -3.48
N ASP A 759 -0.19 -43.14 -4.68
CA ASP A 759 -1.50 -43.75 -4.93
C ASP A 759 -2.64 -43.10 -4.13
N LYS A 760 -2.98 -43.65 -2.96
CA LYS A 760 -4.06 -43.20 -2.07
C LYS A 760 -3.60 -42.60 -0.74
N THR A 761 -2.31 -42.32 -0.60
CA THR A 761 -1.70 -41.81 0.63
C THR A 761 -1.01 -40.47 0.37
N LEU A 762 -1.30 -39.48 1.20
CA LEU A 762 -0.61 -38.19 1.24
C LEU A 762 0.20 -38.11 2.53
N GLY A 763 1.47 -37.72 2.44
CA GLY A 763 2.35 -37.52 3.59
C GLY A 763 2.70 -36.05 3.75
N ALA A 764 2.72 -35.58 4.99
CA ALA A 764 3.20 -34.25 5.36
C ALA A 764 4.25 -34.36 6.46
N ALA A 765 5.30 -33.55 6.38
CA ALA A 765 6.26 -33.38 7.46
C ALA A 765 6.29 -31.92 7.92
N SER A 766 6.31 -31.71 9.23
CA SER A 766 6.40 -30.39 9.87
C SER A 766 7.52 -30.38 10.92
N TRP A 767 8.38 -29.38 10.90
CA TRP A 767 9.48 -29.19 11.83
C TRP A 767 9.13 -28.18 12.92
N ASN A 768 9.35 -28.55 14.19
CA ASN A 768 9.07 -27.67 15.33
C ASN A 768 10.32 -26.97 15.92
N GLY A 769 11.51 -27.18 15.32
CA GLY A 769 12.79 -26.69 15.85
C GLY A 769 13.66 -27.77 16.51
N HIS A 770 13.08 -28.90 16.89
CA HIS A 770 13.76 -30.00 17.56
C HIS A 770 13.48 -31.37 16.95
N GLU A 771 12.26 -31.62 16.51
CA GLU A 771 11.84 -32.85 15.83
C GLU A 771 10.90 -32.54 14.65
N SER A 772 10.86 -33.45 13.68
CA SER A 772 9.89 -33.44 12.59
C SER A 772 8.75 -34.39 12.92
N THR A 773 7.51 -33.91 12.81
CA THR A 773 6.31 -34.74 12.88
C THR A 773 5.90 -35.14 11.46
N ILE A 774 5.72 -36.43 11.21
CA ILE A 774 5.25 -36.99 9.95
C ILE A 774 3.81 -37.44 10.12
N ARG A 775 2.92 -36.96 9.24
CA ARG A 775 1.50 -37.32 9.19
C ARG A 775 1.17 -37.95 7.85
N LEU A 776 0.54 -39.12 7.86
CA LEU A 776 0.05 -39.81 6.68
C LEU A 776 -1.47 -39.79 6.64
N TYR A 777 -2.03 -39.28 5.55
CA TYR A 777 -3.45 -39.13 5.31
C TYR A 777 -3.91 -40.07 4.19
N SER A 778 -5.14 -40.56 4.30
CA SER A 778 -5.80 -41.28 3.21
C SER A 778 -6.49 -40.28 2.29
N ILE A 779 -6.28 -40.42 0.99
CA ILE A 779 -6.98 -39.65 -0.05
C ILE A 779 -7.83 -40.63 -0.88
N GLU A 780 -9.14 -40.36 -0.95
CA GLU A 780 -10.10 -41.16 -1.75
C GLU A 780 -10.25 -40.67 -3.19
#